data_AF-N1ZRE0-F1
#
_entry.id   AF-N1ZRE0-F1
#
_cell.length_a   1.000
_cell.length_b   1.000
_cell.length_c   1.000
_cell.angle_alpha   90.00
_cell.angle_beta   90.00
_cell.angle_gamma   90.00
#
_symmetry.space_group_name_H-M   'P 1'
#
loop_
_entity.id
_entity.type
_entity.pdbx_description
1 polymer ?
#
loop_
_entity_poly.entity_id
_entity_poly.type
_entity_poly.pdbx_seq_one_letter_code
_entity_poly.pdbx_strand_id
1 'polypeptide(L)'
;MGGEVSLDTKALLTGTVTVKKCNHTGEGVCEYTHATGTTTHQQTCLACGRAAAAEKCSFDETGACPCGAALAVALPEDLNLIYDGTLQRPAVTVTVDGITTLEKDTDYGVYYLDSVNAGNTAKVTVTGTTFTGTFTLPFTIKPATPTLAWESTTQELTYTGNEAMITAPKATGVNGTQLGITHDTGPCQFSYATQGSSEFTNGLPINAGTYTIKASVAAKGNYAAAESTNTLTLTIRKAAPLTPKTGDLAVANKQEHTYTYGLGALRPDVQEGMSLGSTAVTYELGPVNLGSYYDSGAMIDGQTLTLPIKAVESDSETKIGTITVTIHTQNFENMTATIDVRSVNKQSVDISGVTLTGRTYNGSPIEYQQTATASVDGKTVNVNGFVYTWDTPNHAAPVNAGNYTLTVSVDPEDQNYIGSTTIPVVIEQAEIRVTAPSKTIYVGETAPVFSAADCNITGLVQGENLKTPPTVAYAEAPDTSKTGSVTVTASGAEVPEGGNYKDRIVYENGTLTITSKPLPPAKYTITVQAGTGGTASASPTSAEKGTKITLNATPDGGYHFKEWQVISGGVTISNNSFTMPAANVTVKAVFERNSNGGGNSGGSGGGGGSSSGGGSSSGDNGSSGGGSTIVARPDETKPDTPTTSQTKPATPDKNGNVAVDNGTVQSAINAAKNDAKKNGNTANGVAVVIPVTPKEGQNSFNVTINAQTLNTLVREKVKRLEINIEGVVVGGMDTKLLKWLDTLSANGDVIFRVKKTDPSGLSKEAKAAIGTRPVYDLSLVYLSGGKETPITDFDGHTIAVRLPYAPAKDEKTGNLYAVYVDGKGKVEWLTKSSYDPDLGTVVFETGHFSIYGIGYKNPAPGNPVTSQAKPATPSHKVKKPSVPEVRSFRAKPGKKKLAFSWKKVPGAAGFQIQISTKKRF
;
A
#
# COMPACT_ATOMS: atom_id res chain seq x y z
N MET A 1 17.46 -116.06 45.16
CA MET A 1 17.44 -114.65 45.60
C MET A 1 18.80 -114.05 45.35
N GLY A 2 18.84 -112.92 44.65
CA GLY A 2 20.04 -112.15 44.34
C GLY A 2 19.61 -110.87 43.65
N GLY A 3 18.81 -110.05 44.34
CA GLY A 3 18.46 -108.70 43.93
C GLY A 3 19.47 -107.70 44.51
N GLU A 4 19.80 -106.65 43.76
CA GLU A 4 20.64 -105.55 44.23
C GLU A 4 19.94 -104.78 45.37
N VAL A 5 20.65 -104.54 46.48
CA VAL A 5 20.15 -103.80 47.64
C VAL A 5 21.04 -102.58 47.86
N SER A 6 20.43 -101.40 48.02
CA SER A 6 21.14 -100.15 48.33
C SER A 6 21.65 -100.15 49.77
N LEU A 7 22.91 -99.74 49.98
CA LEU A 7 23.64 -99.81 51.26
C LEU A 7 23.20 -98.78 52.32
N ASP A 8 22.25 -97.89 51.99
CA ASP A 8 21.75 -96.85 52.92
C ASP A 8 20.73 -97.36 53.95
N THR A 9 20.42 -98.65 53.97
CA THR A 9 19.61 -99.26 55.03
C THR A 9 20.45 -100.28 55.79
N LYS A 10 20.57 -100.08 57.13
CA LYS A 10 21.35 -100.93 58.05
C LYS A 10 20.78 -102.36 58.13
N ALA A 11 20.98 -103.15 57.09
CA ALA A 11 20.69 -104.57 57.06
C ALA A 11 22.01 -105.37 57.15
N LEU A 12 22.11 -106.26 58.14
CA LEU A 12 23.23 -107.19 58.28
C LEU A 12 23.12 -108.31 57.24
N LEU A 13 23.99 -108.29 56.23
CA LEU A 13 24.07 -109.32 55.20
C LEU A 13 25.04 -110.43 55.66
N THR A 14 24.55 -111.68 55.73
CA THR A 14 25.36 -112.87 56.07
C THR A 14 25.57 -113.72 54.81
N GLY A 15 26.66 -113.45 54.09
CA GLY A 15 27.07 -114.15 52.87
C GLY A 15 28.07 -113.33 52.05
N THR A 16 28.81 -113.96 51.12
CA THR A 16 29.77 -113.27 50.25
C THR A 16 29.04 -112.35 49.26
N VAL A 17 29.21 -111.04 49.42
CA VAL A 17 28.69 -110.01 48.49
C VAL A 17 29.80 -109.51 47.58
N THR A 18 29.52 -109.42 46.28
CA THR A 18 30.43 -108.81 45.30
C THR A 18 30.10 -107.33 45.15
N VAL A 19 30.98 -106.45 45.61
CA VAL A 19 30.82 -105.00 45.47
C VAL A 19 31.20 -104.59 44.03
N LYS A 20 30.28 -103.96 43.29
CA LYS A 20 30.61 -103.37 41.99
C LYS A 20 31.55 -102.17 42.17
N LYS A 21 32.47 -101.99 41.22
CA LYS A 21 33.35 -100.81 41.18
C LYS A 21 32.50 -99.55 41.08
N CYS A 22 32.68 -98.59 42.00
CA CYS A 22 31.99 -97.31 41.94
C CYS A 22 32.29 -96.59 40.63
N ASN A 23 31.25 -96.08 39.97
CA ASN A 23 31.42 -95.21 38.81
C ASN A 23 31.60 -93.77 39.33
N HIS A 24 32.69 -93.12 38.94
CA HIS A 24 33.10 -91.80 39.45
C HIS A 24 32.85 -90.67 38.44
N THR A 25 32.00 -90.91 37.43
CA THR A 25 31.69 -89.97 36.37
C THR A 25 30.18 -89.90 36.17
N GLY A 26 29.60 -88.69 36.21
CA GLY A 26 28.16 -88.44 36.01
C GLY A 26 27.65 -87.30 36.90
N GLU A 27 26.63 -86.58 36.42
CA GLU A 27 25.98 -85.48 37.16
C GLU A 27 25.30 -86.01 38.43
N GLY A 28 25.54 -85.37 39.58
CA GLY A 28 25.01 -85.80 40.89
C GLY A 28 25.73 -86.98 41.55
N VAL A 29 26.85 -87.45 40.97
CA VAL A 29 27.63 -88.60 41.50
C VAL A 29 28.72 -88.15 42.48
N CYS A 30 29.28 -86.96 42.28
CA CYS A 30 30.31 -86.36 43.11
C CYS A 30 29.91 -84.96 43.58
N GLU A 31 30.25 -84.61 44.81
CA GLU A 31 30.18 -83.25 45.33
C GLU A 31 31.54 -82.56 45.20
N TYR A 32 31.52 -81.29 44.83
CA TYR A 32 32.70 -80.46 44.70
C TYR A 32 32.90 -79.66 45.98
N THR A 33 33.95 -79.95 46.73
CA THR A 33 34.31 -79.19 47.92
C THR A 33 35.49 -78.27 47.60
N HIS A 34 35.30 -76.96 47.76
CA HIS A 34 36.36 -75.96 47.63
C HIS A 34 36.70 -75.37 48.99
N ALA A 35 37.98 -75.04 49.19
CA ALA A 35 38.40 -74.25 50.34
C ALA A 35 38.34 -72.76 49.95
N THR A 36 37.63 -71.95 50.75
CA THR A 36 37.51 -70.51 50.52
C THR A 36 38.88 -69.86 50.34
N GLY A 37 39.03 -69.07 49.28
CA GLY A 37 40.27 -68.38 48.97
C GLY A 37 41.28 -69.20 48.14
N THR A 38 40.90 -70.38 47.63
CA THR A 38 41.77 -71.26 46.82
C THR A 38 41.28 -71.42 45.37
N THR A 39 42.21 -71.69 44.45
CA THR A 39 41.94 -71.87 43.02
C THR A 39 41.76 -73.33 42.61
N THR A 40 41.58 -74.23 43.58
CA THR A 40 41.38 -75.66 43.35
C THR A 40 40.15 -76.17 44.09
N HIS A 41 39.50 -77.21 43.57
CA HIS A 41 38.47 -77.96 44.27
C HIS A 41 38.83 -79.43 44.32
N GLN A 42 38.17 -80.16 45.22
CA GLN A 42 38.28 -81.61 45.29
C GLN A 42 36.91 -82.24 45.03
N GLN A 43 36.88 -83.20 44.12
CA GLN A 43 35.68 -84.01 43.88
C GLN A 43 35.62 -85.15 44.88
N THR A 44 34.51 -85.28 45.60
CA THR A 44 34.26 -86.40 46.51
C THR A 44 33.06 -87.19 46.02
N CYS A 45 33.26 -88.48 45.75
CA CYS A 45 32.18 -89.36 45.30
C CYS A 45 31.17 -89.59 46.44
N LEU A 46 29.91 -89.18 46.25
CA LEU A 46 28.86 -89.28 47.26
C LEU A 46 28.56 -90.74 47.66
N ALA A 47 28.78 -91.69 46.76
CA ALA A 47 28.47 -93.10 46.98
C ALA A 47 29.51 -93.88 47.81
N CYS A 48 30.77 -93.42 47.85
CA CYS A 48 31.84 -94.17 48.53
C CYS A 48 32.83 -93.31 49.33
N GLY A 49 32.66 -91.99 49.33
CA GLY A 49 33.54 -91.06 50.05
C GLY A 49 34.95 -90.95 49.48
N ARG A 50 35.24 -91.56 48.32
CA ARG A 50 36.55 -91.43 47.68
C ARG A 50 36.73 -89.99 47.19
N ALA A 51 37.72 -89.32 47.74
CA ALA A 51 38.17 -88.01 47.29
C ALA A 51 39.17 -88.14 46.13
N ALA A 52 38.95 -87.41 45.06
CA ALA A 52 39.87 -87.28 43.93
C ALA A 52 41.09 -86.42 44.31
N ALA A 53 42.10 -86.35 43.46
CA ALA A 53 43.14 -85.33 43.60
C ALA A 53 42.52 -83.93 43.44
N ALA A 54 43.15 -82.91 44.03
CA ALA A 54 42.72 -81.53 43.83
C ALA A 54 42.86 -81.15 42.34
N GLU A 55 41.78 -80.61 41.77
CA GLU A 55 41.70 -80.14 40.39
C GLU A 55 41.58 -78.61 40.38
N LYS A 56 41.98 -77.99 39.26
CA LYS A 56 41.85 -76.55 39.09
C LYS A 56 40.39 -76.15 39.02
N CYS A 57 40.01 -75.07 39.69
CA CYS A 57 38.72 -74.43 39.47
C CYS A 57 38.62 -73.96 38.02
N SER A 58 37.49 -74.23 37.37
CA SER A 58 37.18 -73.75 36.02
C SER A 58 36.13 -72.65 36.14
N PHE A 59 36.55 -71.41 35.90
CA PHE A 59 35.68 -70.25 35.97
C PHE A 59 35.11 -69.92 34.59
N ASP A 60 33.80 -69.69 34.53
CA ASP A 60 33.12 -69.18 33.35
C ASP A 60 33.32 -67.65 33.19
N GLU A 61 32.73 -67.06 32.16
CA GLU A 61 32.83 -65.62 31.86
C GLU A 61 32.26 -64.72 32.97
N THR A 62 31.43 -65.25 33.87
CA THR A 62 30.87 -64.52 35.02
C THR A 62 31.75 -64.62 36.27
N GLY A 63 32.83 -65.40 36.20
CA GLY A 63 33.70 -65.64 37.34
C GLY A 63 33.17 -66.76 38.25
N ALA A 64 32.16 -67.53 37.84
CA ALA A 64 31.60 -68.59 38.66
C ALA A 64 32.27 -69.94 38.35
N CYS A 65 32.55 -70.71 39.40
CA CYS A 65 32.94 -72.11 39.29
C CYS A 65 31.82 -73.00 39.85
N PRO A 66 31.53 -74.19 39.26
CA PRO A 66 30.51 -75.11 39.78
C PRO A 66 30.69 -75.54 41.25
N CYS A 67 31.91 -75.43 41.79
CA CYS A 67 32.18 -75.70 43.22
C CYS A 67 31.76 -74.57 44.17
N GLY A 68 31.22 -73.46 43.66
CA GLY A 68 30.82 -72.29 44.44
C GLY A 68 31.90 -71.21 44.61
N ALA A 69 33.13 -71.46 44.14
CA ALA A 69 34.18 -70.45 44.12
C ALA A 69 33.85 -69.31 43.14
N ALA A 70 34.17 -68.07 43.51
CA ALA A 70 33.93 -66.88 42.69
C ALA A 70 35.24 -66.13 42.39
N LEU A 71 35.56 -65.93 41.12
CA LEU A 71 36.70 -65.15 40.67
C LEU A 71 36.25 -63.75 40.25
N ALA A 72 36.88 -62.71 40.79
CA ALA A 72 36.69 -61.34 40.34
C ALA A 72 37.95 -60.82 39.68
N VAL A 73 37.81 -60.28 38.46
CA VAL A 73 38.87 -59.61 37.72
C VAL A 73 38.48 -58.15 37.56
N ALA A 74 39.33 -57.23 38.02
CA ALA A 74 39.03 -55.80 38.04
C ALA A 74 40.20 -54.93 37.57
N LEU A 75 39.86 -53.80 36.95
CA LEU A 75 40.74 -52.67 36.71
C LEU A 75 40.53 -51.60 37.80
N PRO A 76 41.49 -50.68 38.02
CA PRO A 76 41.31 -49.55 38.93
C PRO A 76 40.08 -48.71 38.59
N GLU A 77 39.30 -48.32 39.61
CA GLU A 77 38.06 -47.55 39.42
C GLU A 77 38.32 -46.11 38.89
N ASP A 78 39.50 -45.55 39.15
CA ASP A 78 39.91 -44.19 38.77
C ASP A 78 40.80 -44.15 37.51
N LEU A 79 40.73 -45.18 36.67
CA LEU A 79 41.59 -45.31 35.50
C LEU A 79 41.44 -44.14 34.53
N ASN A 80 42.47 -43.28 34.44
CA ASN A 80 42.50 -42.10 33.59
C ASN A 80 43.74 -42.11 32.67
N LEU A 81 43.73 -43.00 31.68
CA LEU A 81 44.80 -43.09 30.69
C LEU A 81 44.60 -42.03 29.60
N ILE A 82 45.66 -41.31 29.29
CA ILE A 82 45.73 -40.35 28.18
C ILE A 82 46.84 -40.82 27.25
N TYR A 83 46.63 -40.73 25.94
CA TYR A 83 47.63 -41.07 24.94
C TYR A 83 48.96 -40.33 25.22
N ASP A 84 50.06 -41.06 25.36
CA ASP A 84 51.41 -40.52 25.56
C ASP A 84 52.43 -41.03 24.54
N GLY A 85 51.96 -41.77 23.53
CA GLY A 85 52.78 -42.38 22.48
C GLY A 85 53.43 -43.70 22.88
N THR A 86 53.15 -44.25 24.07
CA THR A 86 53.73 -45.50 24.57
C THR A 86 52.68 -46.55 24.88
N LEU A 87 53.11 -47.80 25.11
CA LEU A 87 52.22 -48.90 25.45
C LEU A 87 51.72 -48.79 26.89
N GLN A 88 50.41 -48.63 27.06
CA GLN A 88 49.74 -48.48 28.35
C GLN A 88 49.30 -49.84 28.92
N ARG A 89 49.67 -50.13 30.17
CA ARG A 89 49.38 -51.40 30.85
C ARG A 89 48.77 -51.14 32.23
N PRO A 90 47.46 -50.84 32.33
CA PRO A 90 46.83 -50.65 33.64
C PRO A 90 46.93 -51.93 34.47
N ALA A 91 47.21 -51.80 35.77
CA ALA A 91 47.28 -52.94 36.68
C ALA A 91 45.94 -53.70 36.72
N VAL A 92 46.00 -55.02 36.88
CA VAL A 92 44.81 -55.88 37.01
C VAL A 92 44.84 -56.57 38.34
N THR A 93 43.74 -56.48 39.08
CA THR A 93 43.54 -57.18 40.34
C THR A 93 42.67 -58.40 40.09
N VAL A 94 43.14 -59.57 40.53
CA VAL A 94 42.39 -60.83 40.46
C VAL A 94 42.21 -61.36 41.88
N THR A 95 40.97 -61.57 42.31
CA THR A 95 40.65 -62.13 43.63
C THR A 95 39.76 -63.36 43.51
N VAL A 96 39.94 -64.31 44.43
CA VAL A 96 39.04 -65.45 44.59
C VAL A 96 38.28 -65.33 45.92
N ASP A 97 36.97 -65.55 45.84
CA ASP A 97 35.97 -65.38 46.89
C ASP A 97 35.95 -63.99 47.55
N GLY A 98 36.56 -63.00 46.88
CA GLY A 98 36.75 -61.65 47.43
C GLY A 98 37.74 -61.56 48.60
N ILE A 99 38.47 -62.63 48.90
CA ILE A 99 39.33 -62.74 50.08
C ILE A 99 40.81 -62.85 49.69
N THR A 100 41.16 -63.77 48.79
CA THR A 100 42.55 -64.00 48.39
C THR A 100 42.85 -63.24 47.10
N THR A 101 43.85 -62.37 47.12
CA THR A 101 44.41 -61.75 45.90
C THR A 101 45.43 -62.70 45.28
N LEU A 102 45.23 -63.02 44.01
CA LEU A 102 46.12 -63.89 43.26
C LEU A 102 47.34 -63.11 42.73
N GLU A 103 48.45 -63.80 42.51
CA GLU A 103 49.69 -63.17 42.05
C GLU A 103 49.88 -63.36 40.54
N LYS A 104 50.12 -62.24 39.84
CA LYS A 104 50.43 -62.26 38.41
C LYS A 104 51.73 -63.03 38.14
N ASP A 105 51.77 -63.75 37.02
CA ASP A 105 52.88 -64.59 36.55
C ASP A 105 53.12 -65.86 37.42
N THR A 106 52.45 -65.97 38.58
CA THR A 106 52.34 -67.19 39.39
C THR A 106 51.00 -67.89 39.13
N ASP A 107 49.88 -67.19 39.38
CA ASP A 107 48.51 -67.71 39.35
C ASP A 107 47.76 -67.42 38.05
N TYR A 108 48.17 -66.37 37.33
CA TYR A 108 47.59 -65.97 36.04
C TYR A 108 48.57 -65.18 35.18
N GLY A 109 48.41 -65.26 33.86
CA GLY A 109 49.09 -64.41 32.89
C GLY A 109 48.21 -63.24 32.43
N VAL A 110 48.83 -62.13 32.02
CA VAL A 110 48.13 -60.93 31.51
C VAL A 110 48.65 -60.53 30.13
N TYR A 111 47.74 -60.33 29.18
CA TYR A 111 48.02 -59.87 27.83
C TYR A 111 47.22 -58.61 27.48
N TYR A 112 47.85 -57.66 26.80
CA TYR A 112 47.24 -56.39 26.40
C TYR A 112 47.20 -56.27 24.88
N LEU A 113 46.07 -55.78 24.36
CA LEU A 113 45.84 -55.55 22.93
C LEU A 113 45.37 -54.10 22.71
N ASP A 114 45.83 -53.49 21.62
CA ASP A 114 45.46 -52.13 21.18
C ASP A 114 45.69 -51.01 22.22
N SER A 115 46.65 -51.22 23.13
CA SER A 115 46.88 -50.37 24.30
C SER A 115 47.88 -49.22 24.07
N VAL A 116 48.05 -48.77 22.83
CA VAL A 116 48.89 -47.59 22.52
C VAL A 116 48.00 -46.42 22.12
N ASN A 117 47.13 -46.62 21.14
CA ASN A 117 46.34 -45.55 20.54
C ASN A 117 45.13 -45.16 21.41
N ALA A 118 44.71 -43.91 21.28
CA ALA A 118 43.49 -43.44 21.94
C ALA A 118 42.24 -44.12 21.35
N GLY A 119 41.26 -44.40 22.20
CA GLY A 119 40.01 -45.02 21.83
C GLY A 119 39.53 -46.06 22.83
N ASN A 120 38.44 -46.74 22.46
CA ASN A 120 37.76 -47.73 23.30
C ASN A 120 38.07 -49.18 22.85
N THR A 121 39.13 -49.38 22.07
CA THR A 121 39.52 -50.68 21.51
C THR A 121 40.48 -51.46 22.40
N ALA A 122 41.15 -50.78 23.34
CA ALA A 122 42.15 -51.40 24.20
C ALA A 122 41.51 -52.44 25.13
N LYS A 123 42.17 -53.60 25.24
CA LYS A 123 41.68 -54.73 26.04
C LYS A 123 42.82 -55.34 26.85
N VAL A 124 42.49 -55.78 28.05
CA VAL A 124 43.35 -56.65 28.86
C VAL A 124 42.71 -58.02 28.98
N THR A 125 43.50 -59.07 28.79
CA THR A 125 43.08 -60.46 28.90
C THR A 125 43.87 -61.16 29.99
N VAL A 126 43.16 -61.70 30.98
CA VAL A 126 43.69 -62.50 32.08
C VAL A 126 43.45 -63.96 31.79
N THR A 127 44.48 -64.79 31.87
CA THR A 127 44.36 -66.25 31.66
C THR A 127 44.94 -66.98 32.85
N GLY A 128 44.16 -67.85 33.48
CA GLY A 128 44.59 -68.61 34.66
C GLY A 128 45.73 -69.59 34.36
N THR A 129 46.72 -69.65 35.25
CA THR A 129 47.75 -70.70 35.27
C THR A 129 47.50 -71.68 36.40
N THR A 130 47.02 -71.22 37.57
CA THR A 130 46.61 -72.09 38.70
C THR A 130 45.11 -72.42 38.70
N PHE A 131 44.32 -71.74 37.88
CA PHE A 131 42.93 -72.06 37.55
C PHE A 131 42.71 -72.16 36.03
N THR A 132 41.55 -72.63 35.58
CA THR A 132 41.13 -72.62 34.18
C THR A 132 40.11 -71.52 33.94
N GLY A 133 40.34 -70.66 32.95
CA GLY A 133 39.44 -69.56 32.61
C GLY A 133 40.18 -68.37 31.99
N THR A 134 39.46 -67.59 31.19
CA THR A 134 39.99 -66.40 30.52
C THR A 134 38.99 -65.25 30.65
N PHE A 135 39.47 -64.08 31.07
CA PHE A 135 38.64 -62.88 31.26
C PHE A 135 39.20 -61.74 30.43
N THR A 136 38.35 -61.08 29.65
CA THR A 136 38.74 -59.92 28.85
C THR A 136 37.99 -58.68 29.32
N LEU A 137 38.73 -57.67 29.77
CA LEU A 137 38.19 -56.38 30.19
C LEU A 137 38.57 -55.28 29.19
N PRO A 138 37.61 -54.52 28.65
CA PRO A 138 37.91 -53.34 27.84
C PRO A 138 38.37 -52.18 28.74
N PHE A 139 39.25 -51.33 28.23
CA PHE A 139 39.55 -50.04 28.84
C PHE A 139 39.73 -48.96 27.77
N THR A 140 39.70 -47.71 28.20
CA THR A 140 39.74 -46.55 27.29
C THR A 140 41.01 -45.75 27.50
N ILE A 141 41.70 -45.41 26.41
CA ILE A 141 42.77 -44.42 26.39
C ILE A 141 42.20 -43.13 25.81
N LYS A 142 42.20 -42.05 26.57
CA LYS A 142 41.67 -40.76 26.12
C LYS A 142 42.66 -40.09 25.15
N PRO A 143 42.18 -39.38 24.11
CA PRO A 143 43.07 -38.61 23.23
C PRO A 143 43.85 -37.55 24.00
N ALA A 144 45.09 -37.28 23.58
CA ALA A 144 45.89 -36.18 24.11
C ALA A 144 45.48 -34.85 23.47
N THR A 145 45.59 -33.74 24.19
CA THR A 145 45.37 -32.40 23.60
C THR A 145 46.68 -31.92 22.95
N PRO A 146 46.74 -31.72 21.62
CA PRO A 146 47.93 -31.18 20.98
C PRO A 146 48.09 -29.68 21.31
N THR A 147 49.31 -29.17 21.24
CA THR A 147 49.59 -27.73 21.34
C THR A 147 49.62 -27.14 19.94
N LEU A 148 48.87 -26.07 19.70
CA LEU A 148 48.88 -25.33 18.44
C LEU A 148 49.46 -23.93 18.68
N ALA A 149 50.53 -23.55 17.99
CA ALA A 149 51.19 -22.26 18.22
C ALA A 149 51.71 -21.64 16.91
N TRP A 150 51.52 -20.33 16.75
CA TRP A 150 52.09 -19.56 15.66
C TRP A 150 53.55 -19.21 15.95
N GLU A 151 54.46 -19.48 15.00
CA GLU A 151 55.87 -19.10 15.14
C GLU A 151 56.08 -17.60 15.03
N SER A 152 55.42 -16.97 14.05
CA SER A 152 55.29 -15.53 13.95
C SER A 152 53.89 -15.11 14.35
N THR A 153 53.79 -14.11 15.22
CA THR A 153 52.50 -13.56 15.67
C THR A 153 52.07 -12.34 14.86
N THR A 154 52.82 -11.97 13.81
CA THR A 154 52.46 -10.92 12.85
C THR A 154 52.69 -11.36 11.42
N GLN A 155 51.81 -10.90 10.52
CA GLN A 155 51.96 -11.07 9.07
C GLN A 155 51.32 -9.88 8.35
N GLU A 156 51.96 -9.42 7.27
CA GLU A 156 51.40 -8.39 6.40
C GLU A 156 51.20 -8.93 4.99
N LEU A 157 50.05 -8.60 4.41
CA LEU A 157 49.67 -8.92 3.03
C LEU A 157 49.13 -7.66 2.35
N THR A 158 49.02 -7.69 1.02
CA THR A 158 48.31 -6.66 0.24
C THR A 158 46.98 -7.24 -0.24
N TYR A 159 45.93 -6.42 -0.31
CA TYR A 159 44.63 -6.82 -0.83
C TYR A 159 44.72 -7.36 -2.26
N THR A 160 44.15 -8.55 -2.50
CA THR A 160 44.13 -9.21 -3.82
C THR A 160 42.73 -9.62 -4.30
N GLY A 161 41.69 -9.43 -3.47
CA GLY A 161 40.33 -9.93 -3.73
C GLY A 161 40.08 -11.37 -3.25
N ASN A 162 41.12 -12.14 -2.93
CA ASN A 162 41.01 -13.51 -2.44
C ASN A 162 41.18 -13.60 -0.91
N GLU A 163 40.82 -14.75 -0.33
CA GLU A 163 41.11 -15.04 1.08
C GLU A 163 42.61 -14.94 1.37
N ALA A 164 42.94 -14.40 2.55
CA ALA A 164 44.33 -14.19 2.95
C ALA A 164 45.15 -15.49 2.98
N MET A 165 46.23 -15.55 2.20
CA MET A 165 47.18 -16.66 2.27
C MET A 165 48.12 -16.50 3.47
N ILE A 166 47.75 -17.10 4.59
CA ILE A 166 48.53 -17.05 5.84
C ILE A 166 49.35 -18.32 6.08
N THR A 167 50.43 -18.20 6.84
CA THR A 167 51.26 -19.35 7.26
C THR A 167 50.57 -20.11 8.38
N ALA A 168 50.27 -21.40 8.21
CA ALA A 168 49.61 -22.19 9.26
C ALA A 168 50.46 -22.26 10.56
N PRO A 169 49.82 -22.33 11.75
CA PRO A 169 50.53 -22.56 13.01
C PRO A 169 51.21 -23.94 13.03
N LYS A 170 52.13 -24.18 13.95
CA LYS A 170 52.71 -25.51 14.19
C LYS A 170 51.87 -26.28 15.21
N ALA A 171 51.61 -27.56 14.93
CA ALA A 171 50.97 -28.49 15.84
C ALA A 171 52.02 -29.43 16.46
N THR A 172 52.05 -29.49 17.79
CA THR A 172 52.99 -30.32 18.56
C THR A 172 52.21 -31.29 19.44
N GLY A 173 52.51 -32.58 19.31
CA GLY A 173 51.93 -33.66 20.10
C GLY A 173 52.74 -33.98 21.35
N VAL A 174 52.42 -35.12 21.96
CA VAL A 174 53.17 -35.66 23.11
C VAL A 174 54.65 -35.87 22.77
N ASN A 175 55.50 -35.69 23.77
CA ASN A 175 56.96 -35.81 23.68
C ASN A 175 57.62 -34.89 22.63
N GLY A 176 56.97 -33.77 22.26
CA GLY A 176 57.52 -32.81 21.31
C GLY A 176 57.41 -33.22 19.84
N THR A 177 56.65 -34.26 19.54
CA THR A 177 56.47 -34.75 18.16
C THR A 177 55.76 -33.72 17.30
N GLN A 178 56.35 -33.33 16.17
CA GLN A 178 55.69 -32.43 15.21
C GLN A 178 54.58 -33.18 14.48
N LEU A 179 53.37 -32.61 14.48
CA LEU A 179 52.18 -33.20 13.87
C LEU A 179 51.86 -32.53 12.54
N GLY A 180 51.35 -33.31 11.59
CA GLY A 180 50.82 -32.80 10.33
C GLY A 180 49.39 -32.29 10.47
N ILE A 181 49.12 -31.07 10.00
CA ILE A 181 47.85 -30.32 10.11
C ILE A 181 46.70 -30.83 9.21
N THR A 182 46.75 -32.09 8.82
CA THR A 182 45.71 -32.75 8.02
C THR A 182 45.75 -34.24 8.28
N HIS A 183 46.94 -34.77 8.53
CA HIS A 183 47.22 -36.15 8.86
C HIS A 183 46.81 -36.50 10.30
N ASP A 184 47.40 -35.85 11.31
CA ASP A 184 47.29 -36.28 12.72
C ASP A 184 46.19 -35.55 13.48
N THR A 185 45.99 -34.26 13.19
CA THR A 185 45.05 -33.38 13.93
C THR A 185 43.84 -32.96 13.11
N GLY A 186 43.72 -33.43 11.85
CA GLY A 186 42.65 -32.99 10.95
C GLY A 186 42.85 -31.57 10.41
N PRO A 187 41.97 -31.10 9.50
CA PRO A 187 42.17 -29.84 8.78
C PRO A 187 42.08 -28.64 9.73
N CYS A 188 43.04 -27.73 9.63
CA CYS A 188 43.00 -26.49 10.39
C CYS A 188 41.84 -25.60 9.94
N GLN A 189 41.11 -25.08 10.92
CA GLN A 189 40.04 -24.11 10.75
C GLN A 189 40.49 -22.78 11.32
N PHE A 190 40.24 -21.71 10.57
CA PHE A 190 40.58 -20.36 10.98
C PHE A 190 39.32 -19.58 11.38
N SER A 191 39.52 -18.63 12.28
CA SER A 191 38.55 -17.59 12.55
C SER A 191 39.27 -16.28 12.80
N TYR A 192 38.62 -15.17 12.45
CA TYR A 192 39.21 -13.84 12.56
C TYR A 192 38.29 -12.85 13.25
N ALA A 193 38.86 -11.87 13.94
CA ALA A 193 38.17 -10.71 14.47
C ALA A 193 38.86 -9.44 13.97
N THR A 194 38.10 -8.44 13.51
CA THR A 194 38.66 -7.11 13.21
C THR A 194 39.29 -6.52 14.47
N GLN A 195 40.39 -5.78 14.34
CA GLN A 195 41.08 -5.14 15.47
C GLN A 195 40.11 -4.34 16.35
N GLY A 196 40.13 -4.61 17.66
CA GLY A 196 39.20 -4.01 18.64
C GLY A 196 37.87 -4.74 18.81
N SER A 197 37.55 -5.72 17.95
CA SER A 197 36.37 -6.58 18.11
C SER A 197 36.67 -7.78 19.02
N SER A 198 35.65 -8.23 19.76
CA SER A 198 35.68 -9.50 20.50
C SER A 198 34.90 -10.62 19.80
N GLU A 199 34.28 -10.34 18.66
CA GLU A 199 33.52 -11.29 17.86
C GLU A 199 34.39 -11.86 16.74
N PHE A 200 34.48 -13.19 16.69
CA PHE A 200 35.21 -13.92 15.67
C PHE A 200 34.25 -14.43 14.58
N THR A 201 34.68 -14.31 13.33
CA THR A 201 34.03 -14.81 12.12
C THR A 201 34.81 -16.03 11.62
N ASN A 202 34.11 -17.09 11.20
CA ASN A 202 34.76 -18.28 10.65
C ASN A 202 35.37 -17.98 9.26
N GLY A 203 36.53 -18.55 8.99
CA GLY A 203 37.28 -18.35 7.74
C GLY A 203 38.45 -17.37 7.91
N LEU A 204 38.89 -16.80 6.79
CA LEU A 204 39.96 -15.82 6.73
C LEU A 204 39.44 -14.48 6.17
N PRO A 205 40.00 -13.34 6.59
CA PRO A 205 39.58 -12.06 6.06
C PRO A 205 40.04 -11.90 4.61
N ILE A 206 39.23 -11.22 3.81
CA ILE A 206 39.52 -10.85 2.41
C ILE A 206 39.89 -9.37 2.30
N ASN A 207 39.15 -8.49 2.98
CA ASN A 207 39.26 -7.04 2.85
C ASN A 207 40.50 -6.48 3.54
N ALA A 208 40.92 -5.29 3.14
CA ALA A 208 41.98 -4.56 3.83
C ALA A 208 41.56 -4.17 5.25
N GLY A 209 42.52 -4.24 6.17
CA GLY A 209 42.32 -4.01 7.59
C GLY A 209 43.28 -4.81 8.46
N THR A 210 43.17 -4.63 9.77
CA THR A 210 43.94 -5.36 10.77
C THR A 210 43.04 -6.35 11.49
N TYR A 211 43.48 -7.60 11.59
CA TYR A 211 42.70 -8.71 12.11
C TYR A 211 43.48 -9.55 13.13
N THR A 212 42.78 -10.10 14.11
CA THR A 212 43.28 -11.12 15.03
C THR A 212 42.78 -12.48 14.56
N ILE A 213 43.69 -13.40 14.25
CA ILE A 213 43.38 -14.74 13.75
C ILE A 213 43.61 -15.79 14.85
N LYS A 214 42.65 -16.70 14.97
CA LYS A 214 42.74 -17.93 15.75
C LYS A 214 42.70 -19.12 14.82
N ALA A 215 43.46 -20.16 15.17
CA ALA A 215 43.42 -21.44 14.50
C ALA A 215 42.86 -22.51 15.45
N SER A 216 42.19 -23.49 14.88
CA SER A 216 41.70 -24.66 15.61
C SER A 216 41.85 -25.91 14.75
N VAL A 217 41.95 -27.05 15.40
CA VAL A 217 41.99 -28.38 14.77
C VAL A 217 40.94 -29.26 15.42
N ALA A 218 40.28 -30.10 14.62
CA ALA A 218 39.27 -31.02 15.12
C ALA A 218 39.92 -32.23 15.83
N ALA A 219 39.15 -32.98 16.62
CA ALA A 219 39.65 -34.23 17.17
C ALA A 219 39.88 -35.23 16.03
N LYS A 220 41.07 -35.87 16.00
CA LYS A 220 41.41 -36.90 15.01
C LYS A 220 42.40 -37.89 15.61
N GLY A 221 42.10 -39.19 15.45
CA GLY A 221 42.97 -40.28 15.90
C GLY A 221 43.31 -40.16 17.38
N ASN A 222 44.62 -40.08 17.68
CA ASN A 222 45.16 -40.02 19.03
C ASN A 222 45.02 -38.65 19.71
N TYR A 223 44.50 -37.64 19.01
CA TYR A 223 44.48 -36.26 19.49
C TYR A 223 43.07 -35.67 19.58
N ALA A 224 42.80 -34.97 20.68
CA ALA A 224 41.59 -34.19 20.88
C ALA A 224 41.62 -32.87 20.07
N ALA A 225 40.47 -32.20 19.98
CA ALA A 225 40.40 -30.87 19.38
C ALA A 225 41.22 -29.86 20.20
N ALA A 226 41.85 -28.91 19.53
CA ALA A 226 42.66 -27.87 20.17
C ALA A 226 42.53 -26.53 19.43
N GLU A 227 42.76 -25.45 20.17
CA GLU A 227 42.88 -24.08 19.64
C GLU A 227 44.30 -23.55 19.81
N SER A 228 44.67 -22.55 19.01
CA SER A 228 45.98 -21.92 19.09
C SER A 228 46.19 -21.21 20.44
N THR A 229 47.34 -21.42 21.08
CA THR A 229 47.69 -20.84 22.39
C THR A 229 47.98 -19.35 22.30
N ASN A 230 48.47 -18.90 21.15
CA ASN A 230 48.63 -17.50 20.75
C ASN A 230 47.77 -17.18 19.53
N THR A 231 47.69 -15.91 19.16
CA THR A 231 46.96 -15.41 17.99
C THR A 231 47.92 -14.79 16.98
N LEU A 232 47.55 -14.81 15.70
CA LEU A 232 48.24 -14.07 14.64
C LEU A 232 47.57 -12.71 14.43
N THR A 233 48.35 -11.64 14.41
CA THR A 233 47.90 -10.31 13.96
C THR A 233 48.19 -10.19 12.46
N LEU A 234 47.14 -10.18 11.65
CA LEU A 234 47.22 -10.06 10.20
C LEU A 234 46.84 -8.65 9.77
N THR A 235 47.73 -7.97 9.05
CA THR A 235 47.45 -6.68 8.41
C THR A 235 47.34 -6.88 6.90
N ILE A 236 46.16 -6.66 6.33
CA ILE A 236 45.94 -6.61 4.89
C ILE A 236 45.98 -5.13 4.48
N ARG A 237 47.06 -4.71 3.82
CA ARG A 237 47.24 -3.36 3.28
C ARG A 237 46.32 -3.15 2.08
N LYS A 238 45.90 -1.89 1.90
CA LYS A 238 45.17 -1.47 0.70
C LYS A 238 45.99 -1.73 -0.56
N ALA A 239 45.32 -2.07 -1.65
CA ALA A 239 45.94 -2.15 -2.97
C ALA A 239 46.13 -0.74 -3.57
N ALA A 240 46.99 -0.67 -4.59
CA ALA A 240 47.24 0.55 -5.37
C ALA A 240 45.94 1.14 -5.93
N PRO A 241 45.82 2.47 -6.07
CA PRO A 241 44.58 3.11 -6.50
C PRO A 241 44.17 2.64 -7.90
N LEU A 242 42.88 2.37 -8.08
CA LEU A 242 42.29 2.16 -9.42
C LEU A 242 42.12 3.51 -10.12
N THR A 243 41.92 3.48 -11.44
CA THR A 243 41.62 4.68 -12.23
C THR A 243 40.12 5.00 -12.17
N PRO A 244 39.71 6.11 -11.53
CA PRO A 244 38.30 6.52 -11.51
C PRO A 244 37.81 6.93 -12.90
N LYS A 245 36.49 6.93 -13.07
CA LYS A 245 35.86 7.51 -14.25
C LYS A 245 35.85 9.03 -14.15
N THR A 246 35.98 9.70 -15.29
CA THR A 246 35.76 11.14 -15.40
C THR A 246 34.27 11.42 -15.48
N GLY A 247 33.82 12.44 -14.75
CA GLY A 247 32.46 12.95 -14.82
C GLY A 247 32.32 14.10 -15.80
N ASP A 248 31.10 14.33 -16.26
CA ASP A 248 30.75 15.42 -17.17
C ASP A 248 29.52 16.15 -16.64
N LEU A 249 29.61 17.47 -16.48
CA LEU A 249 28.50 18.32 -16.05
C LEU A 249 28.34 19.51 -16.98
N ALA A 250 27.15 19.66 -17.57
CA ALA A 250 26.80 20.84 -18.36
C ALA A 250 26.10 21.88 -17.48
N VAL A 251 26.49 23.14 -17.60
CA VAL A 251 25.91 24.27 -16.88
C VAL A 251 25.49 25.35 -17.87
N ALA A 252 24.32 25.94 -17.67
CA ALA A 252 23.76 26.93 -18.57
C ALA A 252 24.45 28.29 -18.43
N ASN A 253 24.78 28.91 -19.56
CA ASN A 253 25.17 30.32 -19.64
C ASN A 253 24.00 31.24 -19.25
N LYS A 254 24.32 32.47 -18.84
CA LYS A 254 23.33 33.53 -18.53
C LYS A 254 22.31 33.18 -17.45
N GLN A 255 22.55 32.11 -16.69
CA GLN A 255 21.64 31.64 -15.63
C GLN A 255 22.42 31.35 -14.34
N GLU A 256 21.95 31.91 -13.23
CA GLU A 256 22.37 31.49 -11.90
C GLU A 256 21.55 30.27 -11.48
N HIS A 257 22.22 29.18 -11.15
CA HIS A 257 21.56 27.93 -10.77
C HIS A 257 22.46 27.04 -9.92
N THR A 258 21.86 26.21 -9.07
CA THR A 258 22.59 25.21 -8.28
C THR A 258 22.41 23.82 -8.88
N TYR A 259 23.48 23.26 -9.41
CA TYR A 259 23.51 21.96 -10.04
C TYR A 259 23.78 20.86 -9.03
N THR A 260 23.35 19.64 -9.33
CA THR A 260 23.70 18.44 -8.56
C THR A 260 24.36 17.40 -9.45
N TYR A 261 25.27 16.60 -8.87
CA TYR A 261 25.97 15.54 -9.59
C TYR A 261 26.11 14.28 -8.72
N GLY A 262 25.70 13.13 -9.26
CA GLY A 262 25.78 11.84 -8.57
C GLY A 262 27.19 11.23 -8.64
N LEU A 263 27.89 11.18 -7.51
CA LEU A 263 29.30 10.76 -7.41
C LEU A 263 29.51 9.25 -7.63
N GLY A 264 28.44 8.46 -7.62
CA GLY A 264 28.47 7.05 -8.02
C GLY A 264 28.99 6.84 -9.45
N ALA A 265 28.80 7.82 -10.34
CA ALA A 265 29.28 7.77 -11.72
C ALA A 265 30.81 7.80 -11.85
N LEU A 266 31.52 8.29 -10.82
CA LEU A 266 32.98 8.41 -10.81
C LEU A 266 33.69 7.10 -10.42
N ARG A 267 32.95 6.08 -9.98
CA ARG A 267 33.54 4.84 -9.47
C ARG A 267 34.38 4.15 -10.56
N PRO A 268 35.58 3.67 -10.21
CA PRO A 268 36.43 2.92 -11.13
C PRO A 268 35.76 1.59 -11.51
N ASP A 269 36.16 1.03 -12.64
CA ASP A 269 35.85 -0.36 -12.94
C ASP A 269 36.71 -1.26 -12.04
N VAL A 270 36.08 -2.29 -11.46
CA VAL A 270 36.73 -3.21 -10.52
C VAL A 270 36.95 -4.54 -11.22
N GLN A 271 38.18 -5.05 -11.17
CA GLN A 271 38.51 -6.37 -11.73
C GLN A 271 37.66 -7.47 -11.09
N GLU A 272 37.30 -8.49 -11.87
CA GLU A 272 36.54 -9.65 -11.40
C GLU A 272 37.20 -10.28 -10.16
N GLY A 273 36.39 -10.56 -9.12
CA GLY A 273 36.85 -11.08 -7.83
C GLY A 273 37.34 -10.03 -6.83
N MET A 274 37.54 -8.77 -7.24
CA MET A 274 37.86 -7.66 -6.33
C MET A 274 36.61 -6.85 -5.96
N SER A 275 36.71 -6.07 -4.88
CA SER A 275 35.67 -5.19 -4.37
C SER A 275 36.30 -3.93 -3.78
N LEU A 276 35.60 -2.80 -3.87
CA LEU A 276 36.01 -1.55 -3.19
C LEU A 276 35.94 -1.66 -1.66
N GLY A 277 35.21 -2.64 -1.14
CA GLY A 277 35.05 -2.86 0.30
C GLY A 277 33.65 -3.30 0.69
N SER A 278 33.53 -3.65 1.97
CA SER A 278 32.25 -3.90 2.65
C SER A 278 31.71 -2.65 3.36
N THR A 279 32.56 -1.63 3.58
CA THR A 279 32.13 -0.31 4.07
C THR A 279 31.66 0.56 2.90
N ALA A 280 30.78 1.52 3.19
CA ALA A 280 30.33 2.48 2.18
C ALA A 280 31.52 3.24 1.58
N VAL A 281 31.52 3.40 0.26
CA VAL A 281 32.42 4.30 -0.46
C VAL A 281 32.04 5.74 -0.09
N THR A 282 33.00 6.54 0.33
CA THR A 282 32.79 7.95 0.68
C THR A 282 33.59 8.86 -0.23
N TYR A 283 33.17 10.13 -0.28
CA TYR A 283 33.71 11.13 -1.19
C TYR A 283 34.08 12.38 -0.42
N GLU A 284 35.19 13.00 -0.80
CA GLU A 284 35.68 14.26 -0.25
C GLU A 284 35.88 15.26 -1.39
N LEU A 285 35.38 16.49 -1.20
CA LEU A 285 35.44 17.54 -2.20
C LEU A 285 36.87 18.11 -2.25
N GLY A 286 37.51 18.00 -3.40
CA GLY A 286 38.76 18.70 -3.69
C GLY A 286 38.53 20.07 -4.33
N PRO A 287 39.57 20.67 -4.92
CA PRO A 287 39.48 21.93 -5.67
C PRO A 287 38.34 22.01 -6.69
N VAL A 288 37.66 23.16 -6.72
CA VAL A 288 36.65 23.55 -7.71
C VAL A 288 37.23 24.73 -8.51
N ASN A 289 37.59 24.48 -9.77
CA ASN A 289 38.26 25.48 -10.61
C ASN A 289 37.42 25.77 -11.85
N LEU A 290 36.45 26.69 -11.74
CA LEU A 290 35.48 27.01 -12.82
C LEU A 290 35.53 28.47 -13.30
N GLY A 291 36.59 29.21 -12.96
CA GLY A 291 36.76 30.61 -13.36
C GLY A 291 35.62 31.51 -12.88
N SER A 292 35.10 32.37 -13.76
CA SER A 292 34.04 33.35 -13.44
C SER A 292 32.67 32.73 -13.13
N TYR A 293 32.48 31.43 -13.39
CA TYR A 293 31.21 30.74 -13.16
C TYR A 293 31.00 30.36 -11.68
N TYR A 294 32.03 30.44 -10.83
CA TYR A 294 31.97 29.96 -9.45
C TYR A 294 32.73 30.86 -8.48
N ASP A 295 32.09 31.20 -7.37
CA ASP A 295 32.73 31.91 -6.25
C ASP A 295 32.97 30.97 -5.05
N SER A 296 31.90 30.37 -4.50
CA SER A 296 31.96 29.45 -3.36
C SER A 296 30.64 28.66 -3.18
N GLY A 297 30.59 27.72 -2.23
CA GLY A 297 29.35 27.03 -1.82
C GLY A 297 29.18 25.60 -2.34
N ALA A 298 30.14 25.08 -3.10
CA ALA A 298 30.14 23.67 -3.48
C ALA A 298 30.33 22.78 -2.24
N MET A 299 29.55 21.71 -2.15
CA MET A 299 29.61 20.76 -1.04
C MET A 299 29.23 19.35 -1.47
N ILE A 300 29.74 18.36 -0.76
CA ILE A 300 29.34 16.96 -0.93
C ILE A 300 28.53 16.55 0.30
N ASP A 301 27.32 16.04 0.07
CA ASP A 301 26.52 15.38 1.08
C ASP A 301 26.26 13.93 0.66
N GLY A 302 26.87 13.00 1.40
CA GLY A 302 26.83 11.57 1.10
C GLY A 302 27.42 11.22 -0.28
N GLN A 303 26.54 11.01 -1.27
CA GLN A 303 26.90 10.60 -2.63
C GLN A 303 26.60 11.67 -3.69
N THR A 304 26.20 12.88 -3.29
CA THR A 304 25.80 13.96 -4.18
C THR A 304 26.68 15.17 -3.99
N LEU A 305 27.24 15.68 -5.09
CA LEU A 305 27.83 17.00 -5.16
C LEU A 305 26.74 18.03 -5.46
N THR A 306 26.70 19.11 -4.69
CA THR A 306 25.91 20.31 -4.97
C THR A 306 26.85 21.43 -5.39
N LEU A 307 26.54 22.10 -6.50
CA LEU A 307 27.42 23.08 -7.16
C LEU A 307 26.63 24.34 -7.57
N PRO A 308 26.69 25.42 -6.78
CA PRO A 308 26.18 26.72 -7.17
C PRO A 308 26.99 27.30 -8.34
N ILE A 309 26.31 27.79 -9.38
CA ILE A 309 26.92 28.41 -10.57
C ILE A 309 26.29 29.78 -10.79
N LYS A 310 27.12 30.77 -11.10
CA LYS A 310 26.71 32.14 -11.40
C LYS A 310 26.29 32.30 -12.86
N ALA A 311 25.36 33.22 -13.09
CA ALA A 311 25.09 33.71 -14.43
C ALA A 311 26.35 34.40 -15.00
N VAL A 312 26.82 33.91 -16.15
CA VAL A 312 27.90 34.54 -16.92
C VAL A 312 27.33 34.90 -18.28
N GLU A 313 27.46 36.18 -18.66
CA GLU A 313 27.08 36.69 -19.98
C GLU A 313 28.05 36.19 -21.05
N SER A 314 27.76 35.01 -21.59
CA SER A 314 28.53 34.33 -22.62
C SER A 314 27.60 33.55 -23.53
N ASP A 315 27.94 33.48 -24.82
CA ASP A 315 27.30 32.57 -25.80
C ASP A 315 28.23 31.40 -26.19
N SER A 316 29.41 31.30 -25.56
CA SER A 316 30.36 30.22 -25.84
C SER A 316 30.00 28.93 -25.10
N GLU A 317 29.94 27.82 -25.82
CA GLU A 317 29.81 26.47 -25.28
C GLU A 317 31.19 25.79 -25.25
N THR A 318 31.79 25.69 -24.07
CA THR A 318 33.17 25.22 -23.92
C THR A 318 33.37 24.58 -22.55
N LYS A 319 34.50 23.88 -22.37
CA LYS A 319 34.93 23.43 -21.04
C LYS A 319 35.35 24.66 -20.22
N ILE A 320 34.64 24.91 -19.13
CA ILE A 320 34.88 26.07 -18.25
C ILE A 320 35.81 25.73 -17.09
N GLY A 321 36.00 24.44 -16.78
CA GLY A 321 36.86 24.04 -15.68
C GLY A 321 36.70 22.61 -15.23
N THR A 322 37.27 22.31 -14.07
CA THR A 322 37.27 20.97 -13.48
C THR A 322 37.05 21.01 -11.98
N ILE A 323 36.35 20.00 -11.48
CA ILE A 323 36.22 19.71 -10.04
C ILE A 323 36.94 18.40 -9.75
N THR A 324 37.76 18.37 -8.71
CA THR A 324 38.39 17.12 -8.25
C THR A 324 37.61 16.54 -7.07
N VAL A 325 37.45 15.22 -7.02
CA VAL A 325 36.80 14.50 -5.93
C VAL A 325 37.69 13.34 -5.49
N THR A 326 38.00 13.27 -4.20
CA THR A 326 38.72 12.13 -3.62
C THR A 326 37.73 11.03 -3.24
N ILE A 327 37.97 9.82 -3.72
CA ILE A 327 37.17 8.63 -3.44
C ILE A 327 37.89 7.79 -2.40
N HIS A 328 37.23 7.57 -1.25
CA HIS A 328 37.74 6.70 -0.21
C HIS A 328 37.07 5.34 -0.28
N THR A 329 37.90 4.28 -0.23
CA THR A 329 37.44 2.90 -0.24
C THR A 329 38.09 2.11 0.89
N GLN A 330 37.56 0.93 1.20
CA GLN A 330 38.16 0.05 2.20
C GLN A 330 39.44 -0.60 1.66
N ASN A 331 39.38 -1.10 0.43
CA ASN A 331 40.35 -2.05 -0.09
C ASN A 331 41.44 -1.42 -0.97
N PHE A 332 41.22 -0.21 -1.47
CA PHE A 332 42.18 0.52 -2.30
C PHE A 332 42.59 1.84 -1.64
N GLU A 333 43.79 2.29 -1.97
CA GLU A 333 44.26 3.63 -1.65
C GLU A 333 43.31 4.69 -2.22
N ASN A 334 43.37 5.91 -1.66
CA ASN A 334 42.47 6.99 -2.08
C ASN A 334 42.70 7.29 -3.56
N MET A 335 41.61 7.50 -4.30
CA MET A 335 41.65 7.79 -5.73
C MET A 335 41.12 9.19 -5.99
N THR A 336 41.65 9.88 -6.99
CA THR A 336 41.18 11.21 -7.37
C THR A 336 40.46 11.13 -8.71
N ALA A 337 39.18 11.46 -8.71
CA ALA A 337 38.35 11.61 -9.90
C ALA A 337 38.23 13.08 -10.30
N THR A 338 37.89 13.33 -11.56
CA THR A 338 37.61 14.68 -12.08
C THR A 338 36.20 14.75 -12.64
N ILE A 339 35.55 15.89 -12.48
CA ILE A 339 34.31 16.24 -13.17
C ILE A 339 34.64 17.43 -14.07
N ASP A 340 34.52 17.22 -15.37
CA ASP A 340 34.66 18.25 -16.38
C ASP A 340 33.36 19.04 -16.47
N VAL A 341 33.44 20.35 -16.25
CA VAL A 341 32.28 21.23 -16.33
C VAL A 341 32.34 22.02 -17.62
N ARG A 342 31.25 22.00 -18.39
CA ARG A 342 31.11 22.74 -19.66
C ARG A 342 29.95 23.72 -19.62
N SER A 343 30.14 24.89 -20.19
CA SER A 343 29.06 25.82 -20.47
C SER A 343 28.25 25.35 -21.67
N VAL A 344 26.93 25.52 -21.60
CA VAL A 344 25.97 25.31 -22.70
C VAL A 344 24.97 26.47 -22.75
N ASN A 345 24.38 26.76 -23.89
CA ASN A 345 23.30 27.73 -23.98
C ASN A 345 21.92 27.03 -23.92
N LYS A 346 20.92 27.72 -23.37
CA LYS A 346 19.53 27.26 -23.52
C LYS A 346 19.05 27.48 -24.95
N GLN A 347 18.26 26.55 -25.46
CA GLN A 347 17.65 26.63 -26.78
C GLN A 347 16.43 27.56 -26.74
N SER A 348 16.38 28.53 -27.66
CA SER A 348 15.22 29.42 -27.79
C SER A 348 14.00 28.66 -28.32
N VAL A 349 12.81 28.94 -27.78
CA VAL A 349 11.55 28.34 -28.21
C VAL A 349 10.50 29.37 -28.60
N ASP A 350 9.66 29.01 -29.56
CA ASP A 350 8.46 29.76 -29.94
C ASP A 350 7.29 29.30 -29.05
N ILE A 351 6.63 30.26 -28.39
CA ILE A 351 5.49 30.00 -27.50
C ILE A 351 4.18 30.27 -28.24
N SER A 352 3.26 29.31 -28.21
CA SER A 352 1.93 29.41 -28.83
C SER A 352 0.85 28.67 -28.03
N GLY A 353 -0.41 28.72 -28.47
CA GLY A 353 -1.52 27.96 -27.87
C GLY A 353 -2.33 28.71 -26.81
N VAL A 354 -1.84 29.84 -26.30
CA VAL A 354 -2.62 30.72 -25.42
C VAL A 354 -3.50 31.64 -26.27
N THR A 355 -4.79 31.66 -25.98
CA THR A 355 -5.74 32.56 -26.64
C THR A 355 -6.44 33.45 -25.62
N LEU A 356 -6.42 34.75 -25.89
CA LEU A 356 -7.15 35.78 -25.15
C LEU A 356 -8.09 36.49 -26.11
N THR A 357 -9.33 36.68 -25.70
CA THR A 357 -10.31 37.46 -26.46
C THR A 357 -10.66 38.71 -25.66
N GLY A 358 -10.60 39.86 -26.32
CA GLY A 358 -11.11 41.12 -25.75
C GLY A 358 -12.61 41.03 -25.47
N ARG A 359 -13.09 41.90 -24.58
CA ARG A 359 -14.50 41.94 -24.17
C ARG A 359 -14.90 43.33 -23.68
N THR A 360 -16.19 43.59 -23.55
CA THR A 360 -16.69 44.76 -22.84
C THR A 360 -16.62 44.58 -21.32
N TYR A 361 -16.43 45.67 -20.59
CA TYR A 361 -16.40 45.69 -19.12
C TYR A 361 -17.63 45.00 -18.52
N ASN A 362 -17.40 44.12 -17.56
CA ASN A 362 -18.47 43.41 -16.84
C ASN A 362 -18.15 43.19 -15.34
N GLY A 363 -17.12 43.86 -14.81
CA GLY A 363 -16.72 43.79 -13.39
C GLY A 363 -15.98 42.53 -12.94
N SER A 364 -15.61 41.62 -13.84
CA SER A 364 -14.78 40.43 -13.51
C SER A 364 -13.33 40.55 -14.04
N PRO A 365 -12.36 39.82 -13.47
CA PRO A 365 -11.04 39.69 -14.08
C PRO A 365 -11.12 38.99 -15.45
N ILE A 366 -10.23 39.35 -16.37
CA ILE A 366 -10.11 38.63 -17.65
C ILE A 366 -9.49 37.26 -17.44
N GLU A 367 -10.06 36.24 -18.10
CA GLU A 367 -9.55 34.86 -18.07
C GLU A 367 -8.95 34.52 -19.44
N TYR A 368 -7.79 33.89 -19.45
CA TYR A 368 -7.22 33.26 -20.65
C TYR A 368 -7.57 31.78 -20.68
N GLN A 369 -7.68 31.22 -21.89
CA GLN A 369 -7.97 29.80 -22.09
C GLN A 369 -6.83 29.11 -22.82
N GLN A 370 -6.78 27.78 -22.67
CA GLN A 370 -5.77 26.88 -23.22
C GLN A 370 -4.39 27.01 -22.55
N THR A 371 -3.59 25.94 -22.67
CA THR A 371 -2.26 25.87 -22.08
C THR A 371 -1.24 26.29 -23.12
N ALA A 372 -0.27 27.13 -22.72
CA ALA A 372 0.87 27.44 -23.56
C ALA A 372 1.62 26.17 -24.00
N THR A 373 2.18 26.22 -25.21
CA THR A 373 3.02 25.19 -25.79
C THR A 373 4.29 25.85 -26.32
N ALA A 374 5.43 25.18 -26.16
CA ALA A 374 6.71 25.62 -26.66
C ALA A 374 7.08 24.78 -27.88
N SER A 375 7.72 25.38 -28.87
CA SER A 375 8.18 24.68 -30.06
C SER A 375 9.52 25.18 -30.56
N VAL A 376 10.27 24.27 -31.19
CA VAL A 376 11.51 24.57 -31.92
C VAL A 376 11.28 24.10 -33.35
N ASP A 377 11.51 24.96 -34.34
CA ASP A 377 11.29 24.66 -35.76
C ASP A 377 9.90 24.05 -36.06
N GLY A 378 8.88 24.54 -35.36
CA GLY A 378 7.49 24.07 -35.48
C GLY A 378 7.17 22.70 -34.85
N LYS A 379 8.12 22.10 -34.11
CA LYS A 379 7.88 20.87 -33.33
C LYS A 379 7.75 21.18 -31.85
N THR A 380 6.69 20.67 -31.21
CA THR A 380 6.46 20.86 -29.79
C THR A 380 7.61 20.26 -28.97
N VAL A 381 8.13 21.06 -28.02
CA VAL A 381 9.13 20.65 -27.04
C VAL A 381 8.53 20.76 -25.64
N ASN A 382 8.94 19.87 -24.74
CA ASN A 382 8.49 19.89 -23.35
C ASN A 382 9.38 20.83 -22.55
N VAL A 383 8.77 21.85 -21.96
CA VAL A 383 9.40 22.77 -21.00
C VAL A 383 8.89 22.50 -19.59
N ASN A 384 9.65 22.88 -18.56
CA ASN A 384 9.30 22.70 -17.14
C ASN A 384 7.99 23.41 -16.76
N GLY A 385 7.66 24.50 -17.45
CA GLY A 385 6.42 25.25 -17.22
C GLY A 385 6.40 26.56 -17.98
N PHE A 386 5.32 27.32 -17.77
CA PHE A 386 5.18 28.68 -18.28
C PHE A 386 4.79 29.63 -17.15
N VAL A 387 5.39 30.81 -17.16
CA VAL A 387 5.07 31.92 -16.27
C VAL A 387 4.19 32.91 -17.03
N TYR A 388 3.09 33.32 -16.40
CA TYR A 388 2.09 34.22 -16.97
C TYR A 388 2.11 35.53 -16.18
N THR A 389 2.35 36.64 -16.85
CA THR A 389 2.58 37.93 -16.20
C THR A 389 1.80 39.03 -16.90
N TRP A 390 0.88 39.66 -16.19
CA TRP A 390 0.16 40.84 -16.67
C TRP A 390 0.98 42.11 -16.48
N ASP A 391 0.81 43.07 -17.38
CA ASP A 391 1.37 44.44 -17.28
C ASP A 391 0.64 45.35 -16.29
N THR A 392 -0.15 44.77 -15.39
CA THR A 392 -0.84 45.45 -14.30
C THR A 392 0.05 45.55 -13.05
N PRO A 393 -0.25 46.48 -12.12
CA PRO A 393 0.32 46.46 -10.79
C PRO A 393 0.09 45.10 -10.12
N ASN A 394 1.16 44.50 -9.59
CA ASN A 394 1.17 43.15 -8.98
C ASN A 394 0.86 41.99 -9.93
N HIS A 395 0.89 42.19 -11.25
CA HIS A 395 0.69 41.15 -12.27
C HIS A 395 -0.67 40.41 -12.18
N ALA A 396 -1.68 41.04 -11.57
CA ALA A 396 -3.02 40.50 -11.45
C ALA A 396 -3.79 40.61 -12.78
N ALA A 397 -4.70 39.67 -13.03
CA ALA A 397 -5.57 39.75 -14.21
C ALA A 397 -6.39 41.05 -14.19
N PRO A 398 -6.37 41.84 -15.28
CA PRO A 398 -7.07 43.12 -15.34
C PRO A 398 -8.59 42.93 -15.28
N VAL A 399 -9.26 43.86 -14.59
CA VAL A 399 -10.73 43.92 -14.44
C VAL A 399 -11.32 45.10 -15.20
N ASN A 400 -10.63 46.25 -15.14
CA ASN A 400 -11.10 47.54 -15.64
C ASN A 400 -10.94 47.67 -17.16
N ALA A 401 -11.65 48.61 -17.76
CA ALA A 401 -11.48 48.94 -19.17
C ALA A 401 -10.08 49.50 -19.44
N GLY A 402 -9.46 49.07 -20.54
CA GLY A 402 -8.09 49.44 -20.88
C GLY A 402 -7.42 48.49 -21.86
N ASN A 403 -6.18 48.84 -22.21
CA ASN A 403 -5.30 48.02 -23.03
C ASN A 403 -4.29 47.35 -22.10
N TYR A 404 -4.19 46.03 -22.20
CA TYR A 404 -3.33 45.21 -21.36
C TYR A 404 -2.52 44.22 -22.19
N THR A 405 -1.45 43.72 -21.61
CA THR A 405 -0.55 42.76 -22.22
C THR A 405 -0.33 41.60 -21.27
N LEU A 406 -0.59 40.38 -21.73
CA LEU A 406 -0.16 39.16 -21.05
C LEU A 406 1.19 38.73 -21.64
N THR A 407 2.22 38.67 -20.80
CA THR A 407 3.50 38.03 -21.13
C THR A 407 3.44 36.57 -20.71
N VAL A 408 3.79 35.67 -21.62
CA VAL A 408 3.92 34.24 -21.35
C VAL A 408 5.37 33.85 -21.64
N SER A 409 6.11 33.40 -20.64
CA SER A 409 7.50 32.98 -20.77
C SER A 409 7.70 31.55 -20.32
N VAL A 410 8.72 30.87 -20.85
CA VAL A 410 9.20 29.60 -20.28
C VAL A 410 9.61 29.83 -18.83
N ASP A 411 9.35 28.84 -17.98
CA ASP A 411 9.79 28.85 -16.58
C ASP A 411 11.30 29.16 -16.49
N PRO A 412 11.72 30.17 -15.70
CA PRO A 412 13.14 30.48 -15.56
C PRO A 412 13.98 29.31 -15.01
N GLU A 413 13.37 28.33 -14.33
CA GLU A 413 14.03 27.12 -13.86
C GLU A 413 14.21 26.03 -14.94
N ASP A 414 13.67 26.22 -16.15
CA ASP A 414 13.89 25.29 -17.26
C ASP A 414 15.38 25.22 -17.64
N GLN A 415 15.98 24.04 -17.62
CA GLN A 415 17.43 23.88 -17.85
C GLN A 415 17.83 23.95 -19.32
N ASN A 416 16.89 23.69 -20.23
CA ASN A 416 17.19 23.45 -21.63
C ASN A 416 16.64 24.55 -22.54
N TYR A 417 15.59 25.26 -22.12
CA TYR A 417 14.83 26.14 -22.99
C TYR A 417 14.63 27.54 -22.40
N ILE A 418 14.58 28.54 -23.28
CA ILE A 418 14.19 29.90 -22.94
C ILE A 418 13.27 30.44 -24.04
N GLY A 419 12.30 31.29 -23.68
CA GLY A 419 11.38 31.86 -24.65
C GLY A 419 10.36 32.75 -23.97
N SER A 420 9.84 33.74 -24.69
CA SER A 420 8.78 34.63 -24.21
C SER A 420 7.95 35.15 -25.38
N THR A 421 6.66 35.32 -25.17
CA THR A 421 5.73 35.95 -26.10
C THR A 421 4.77 36.87 -25.37
N THR A 422 4.23 37.87 -26.06
CA THR A 422 3.28 38.84 -25.51
C THR A 422 1.96 38.81 -26.28
N ILE A 423 0.86 38.83 -25.56
CA ILE A 423 -0.50 38.76 -26.10
C ILE A 423 -1.26 40.03 -25.67
N PRO A 424 -1.57 40.94 -26.60
CA PRO A 424 -2.36 42.12 -26.29
C PRO A 424 -3.83 41.76 -26.10
N VAL A 425 -4.51 42.43 -25.16
CA VAL A 425 -5.95 42.30 -24.96
C VAL A 425 -6.58 43.62 -24.57
N VAL A 426 -7.79 43.88 -25.07
CA VAL A 426 -8.54 45.11 -24.82
C VAL A 426 -9.80 44.77 -24.03
N ILE A 427 -10.02 45.46 -22.92
CA ILE A 427 -11.30 45.51 -22.22
C ILE A 427 -11.97 46.82 -22.62
N GLU A 428 -12.99 46.74 -23.46
CA GLU A 428 -13.74 47.90 -23.95
C GLU A 428 -14.68 48.45 -22.87
N GLN A 429 -14.93 49.76 -22.90
CA GLN A 429 -15.88 50.39 -22.01
C GLN A 429 -17.32 49.90 -22.25
N ALA A 430 -18.06 49.65 -21.16
CA ALA A 430 -19.48 49.28 -21.23
C ALA A 430 -20.37 50.50 -21.51
N GLU A 431 -21.52 50.28 -22.16
CA GLU A 431 -22.50 51.32 -22.46
C GLU A 431 -23.70 51.21 -21.51
N ILE A 432 -24.02 52.30 -20.81
CA ILE A 432 -25.18 52.35 -19.92
C ILE A 432 -26.38 52.93 -20.67
N ARG A 433 -27.55 52.29 -20.52
CA ARG A 433 -28.83 52.76 -21.03
C ARG A 433 -29.82 53.02 -19.91
N VAL A 434 -30.48 54.17 -19.94
CA VAL A 434 -31.51 54.57 -18.99
C VAL A 434 -32.83 54.70 -19.76
N THR A 435 -33.79 53.83 -19.44
CA THR A 435 -35.13 53.87 -20.02
C THR A 435 -36.11 54.50 -19.02
N ALA A 436 -36.76 55.59 -19.42
CA ALA A 436 -37.79 56.22 -18.61
C ALA A 436 -39.06 55.34 -18.51
N PRO A 437 -39.81 55.41 -17.38
CA PRO A 437 -40.97 54.56 -17.16
C PRO A 437 -42.12 54.86 -18.12
N SER A 438 -42.90 53.82 -18.43
CA SER A 438 -44.17 53.95 -19.15
C SER A 438 -45.33 53.49 -18.29
N LYS A 439 -46.44 54.23 -18.32
CA LYS A 439 -47.62 53.94 -17.49
C LYS A 439 -48.90 54.34 -18.20
N THR A 440 -50.00 53.67 -17.87
CA THR A 440 -51.34 54.04 -18.34
C THR A 440 -52.21 54.46 -17.16
N ILE A 441 -52.97 55.55 -17.34
CA ILE A 441 -53.98 56.04 -16.41
C ILE A 441 -55.30 56.31 -17.16
N TYR A 442 -56.39 56.51 -16.42
CA TYR A 442 -57.68 56.88 -16.98
C TYR A 442 -57.96 58.39 -16.90
N VAL A 443 -58.82 58.88 -17.78
CA VAL A 443 -59.29 60.28 -17.78
C VAL A 443 -59.82 60.67 -16.39
N GLY A 444 -59.30 61.76 -15.83
CA GLY A 444 -59.63 62.28 -14.51
C GLY A 444 -58.77 61.75 -13.36
N GLU A 445 -57.88 60.77 -13.59
CA GLU A 445 -56.92 60.30 -12.57
C GLU A 445 -55.73 61.28 -12.42
N THR A 446 -55.14 61.30 -11.23
CA THR A 446 -53.93 62.09 -10.94
C THR A 446 -52.73 61.53 -11.68
N ALA A 447 -51.99 62.38 -12.40
CA ALA A 447 -50.75 61.96 -13.05
C ALA A 447 -49.73 61.46 -11.99
N PRO A 448 -49.06 60.32 -12.23
CA PRO A 448 -48.08 59.79 -11.28
C PRO A 448 -46.85 60.69 -11.22
N VAL A 449 -46.19 60.73 -10.06
CA VAL A 449 -44.84 61.30 -9.93
C VAL A 449 -43.85 60.17 -10.20
N PHE A 450 -42.95 60.37 -11.15
CA PHE A 450 -41.86 59.44 -11.44
C PHE A 450 -40.57 59.87 -10.74
N SER A 451 -39.73 58.89 -10.44
CA SER A 451 -38.44 59.05 -9.78
C SER A 451 -37.37 58.24 -10.50
N ALA A 452 -36.11 58.42 -10.11
CA ALA A 452 -35.00 57.63 -10.63
C ALA A 452 -35.19 56.11 -10.47
N ALA A 453 -35.88 55.68 -9.40
CA ALA A 453 -36.13 54.27 -9.12
C ALA A 453 -37.13 53.63 -10.11
N ASP A 454 -37.90 54.45 -10.83
CA ASP A 454 -38.86 53.98 -11.84
C ASP A 454 -38.19 53.76 -13.21
N CYS A 455 -36.94 54.19 -13.40
CA CYS A 455 -36.18 53.95 -14.63
C CYS A 455 -35.63 52.51 -14.67
N ASN A 456 -35.63 51.92 -15.87
CA ASN A 456 -34.90 50.68 -16.12
C ASN A 456 -33.48 51.02 -16.59
N ILE A 457 -32.48 50.62 -15.80
CA ILE A 457 -31.05 50.84 -16.10
C ILE A 457 -30.45 49.52 -16.57
N THR A 458 -29.88 49.51 -17.78
CA THR A 458 -29.20 48.35 -18.35
C THR A 458 -27.77 48.68 -18.75
N GLY A 459 -26.89 47.68 -18.80
CA GLY A 459 -25.47 47.87 -19.10
C GLY A 459 -24.59 48.30 -17.92
N LEU A 460 -25.18 48.65 -16.77
CA LEU A 460 -24.48 48.84 -15.50
C LEU A 460 -24.20 47.48 -14.84
N VAL A 461 -22.98 47.26 -14.39
CA VAL A 461 -22.59 46.00 -13.72
C VAL A 461 -23.32 45.84 -12.39
N GLN A 462 -23.72 44.61 -12.07
CA GLN A 462 -24.45 44.30 -10.84
C GLN A 462 -23.65 44.71 -9.59
N GLY A 463 -24.24 45.55 -8.74
CA GLY A 463 -23.63 46.05 -7.51
C GLY A 463 -22.91 47.39 -7.63
N GLU A 464 -22.76 47.92 -8.85
CA GLU A 464 -22.29 49.29 -9.08
C GLU A 464 -23.47 50.26 -9.15
N ASN A 465 -23.20 51.54 -8.83
CA ASN A 465 -24.19 52.61 -8.82
C ASN A 465 -23.75 53.74 -9.76
N LEU A 466 -24.71 54.37 -10.44
CA LEU A 466 -24.47 55.64 -11.13
C LEU A 466 -23.94 56.68 -10.16
N LYS A 467 -23.02 57.54 -10.61
CA LYS A 467 -22.50 58.65 -9.81
C LYS A 467 -23.61 59.64 -9.46
N THR A 468 -24.44 59.96 -10.46
CA THR A 468 -25.62 60.80 -10.32
C THR A 468 -26.83 60.04 -10.87
N PRO A 469 -27.92 59.88 -10.09
CA PRO A 469 -29.13 59.20 -10.57
C PRO A 469 -29.87 60.04 -11.64
N PRO A 470 -30.62 59.41 -12.55
CA PRO A 470 -31.37 60.14 -13.57
C PRO A 470 -32.50 60.97 -12.95
N THR A 471 -32.72 62.15 -13.51
CA THR A 471 -33.93 62.94 -13.28
C THR A 471 -34.99 62.51 -14.28
N VAL A 472 -36.23 62.28 -13.81
CA VAL A 472 -37.35 61.88 -14.64
C VAL A 472 -38.37 63.00 -14.67
N ALA A 473 -38.80 63.40 -15.87
CA ALA A 473 -39.77 64.46 -16.07
C ALA A 473 -40.70 64.14 -17.24
N TYR A 474 -41.88 64.74 -17.22
CA TYR A 474 -42.70 64.82 -18.42
C TYR A 474 -42.10 65.85 -19.37
N ALA A 475 -42.11 65.54 -20.67
CA ALA A 475 -41.69 66.51 -21.69
C ALA A 475 -42.58 67.77 -21.69
N GLU A 476 -43.86 67.58 -21.35
CA GLU A 476 -44.87 68.64 -21.22
C GLU A 476 -45.84 68.30 -20.07
N ALA A 477 -46.51 69.31 -19.51
CA ALA A 477 -47.46 69.07 -18.40
C ALA A 477 -48.64 68.18 -18.85
N PRO A 478 -48.91 67.05 -18.17
CA PRO A 478 -49.96 66.13 -18.61
C PRO A 478 -51.36 66.69 -18.36
N ASP A 479 -52.16 66.78 -19.42
CA ASP A 479 -53.59 67.11 -19.35
C ASP A 479 -54.41 65.84 -19.16
N THR A 480 -54.70 65.48 -17.90
CA THR A 480 -55.44 64.26 -17.55
C THR A 480 -56.96 64.40 -17.74
N SER A 481 -57.45 65.56 -18.19
CA SER A 481 -58.88 65.80 -18.43
C SER A 481 -59.40 65.17 -19.73
N LYS A 482 -58.50 64.72 -20.60
CA LYS A 482 -58.82 64.12 -21.91
C LYS A 482 -57.90 62.95 -22.22
N THR A 483 -58.30 62.12 -23.17
CA THR A 483 -57.44 61.04 -23.67
C THR A 483 -56.25 61.63 -24.42
N GLY A 484 -55.08 61.01 -24.27
CA GLY A 484 -53.85 61.51 -24.87
C GLY A 484 -52.62 60.71 -24.44
N SER A 485 -51.45 61.14 -24.87
CA SER A 485 -50.18 60.52 -24.54
C SER A 485 -49.14 61.60 -24.32
N VAL A 486 -48.34 61.47 -23.27
CA VAL A 486 -47.27 62.41 -22.92
C VAL A 486 -45.97 61.64 -22.76
N THR A 487 -44.91 62.13 -23.40
CA THR A 487 -43.58 61.53 -23.31
C THR A 487 -42.99 61.74 -21.91
N VAL A 488 -42.41 60.68 -21.35
CA VAL A 488 -41.63 60.73 -20.12
C VAL A 488 -40.16 60.62 -20.50
N THR A 489 -39.35 61.59 -20.11
CA THR A 489 -37.92 61.66 -20.43
C THR A 489 -37.10 61.44 -19.17
N ALA A 490 -35.98 60.73 -19.31
CA ALA A 490 -34.93 60.66 -18.30
C ALA A 490 -33.70 61.44 -18.78
N SER A 491 -33.04 62.16 -17.88
CA SER A 491 -31.82 62.92 -18.19
C SER A 491 -30.96 63.16 -16.94
N GLY A 492 -29.74 63.69 -17.12
CA GLY A 492 -28.90 64.14 -16.01
C GLY A 492 -28.21 63.05 -15.18
N ALA A 493 -28.27 61.78 -15.59
CA ALA A 493 -27.46 60.73 -14.99
C ALA A 493 -25.97 60.85 -15.39
N GLU A 494 -25.09 60.43 -14.48
CA GLU A 494 -23.64 60.39 -14.70
C GLU A 494 -23.11 58.97 -14.47
N VAL A 495 -22.18 58.54 -15.34
CA VAL A 495 -21.55 57.22 -15.25
C VAL A 495 -20.69 57.08 -13.99
N PRO A 496 -20.47 55.86 -13.49
CA PRO A 496 -19.56 55.61 -12.37
C PRO A 496 -18.14 56.11 -12.63
N GLU A 497 -17.42 56.49 -11.57
CA GLU A 497 -16.01 56.87 -11.66
C GLU A 497 -15.12 55.66 -12.00
N GLY A 498 -13.98 55.88 -12.66
CA GLY A 498 -13.01 54.83 -12.97
C GLY A 498 -12.86 54.46 -14.45
N GLY A 499 -13.58 55.14 -15.36
CA GLY A 499 -13.34 55.03 -16.81
C GLY A 499 -13.77 53.69 -17.44
N ASN A 500 -14.55 52.88 -16.72
CA ASN A 500 -15.02 51.56 -17.17
C ASN A 500 -16.24 51.61 -18.10
N TYR A 501 -16.89 52.77 -18.18
CA TYR A 501 -18.10 53.01 -18.97
C TYR A 501 -17.84 54.13 -19.97
N LYS A 502 -18.56 54.09 -21.09
CA LYS A 502 -18.55 55.20 -22.06
C LYS A 502 -19.12 56.45 -21.38
N ASP A 503 -18.49 57.60 -21.59
CA ASP A 503 -18.91 58.87 -20.97
C ASP A 503 -20.36 59.28 -21.30
N ARG A 504 -20.89 58.81 -22.43
CA ARG A 504 -22.26 59.11 -22.89
C ARG A 504 -23.24 58.00 -22.51
N ILE A 505 -24.19 58.34 -21.63
CA ILE A 505 -25.37 57.51 -21.34
C ILE A 505 -26.39 57.63 -22.49
N VAL A 506 -26.97 56.49 -22.88
CA VAL A 506 -28.06 56.44 -23.86
C VAL A 506 -29.40 56.51 -23.13
N TYR A 507 -30.25 57.47 -23.51
CA TYR A 507 -31.58 57.66 -22.93
C TYR A 507 -32.67 57.18 -23.88
N GLU A 508 -33.62 56.44 -23.33
CA GLU A 508 -34.81 55.97 -24.05
C GLU A 508 -36.07 56.51 -23.35
N ASN A 509 -36.97 57.11 -24.12
CA ASN A 509 -38.15 57.76 -23.58
C ASN A 509 -39.23 56.74 -23.21
N GLY A 510 -39.91 56.99 -22.10
CA GLY A 510 -41.13 56.32 -21.69
C GLY A 510 -42.37 57.11 -22.12
N THR A 511 -43.54 56.62 -21.74
CA THR A 511 -44.81 57.24 -22.14
C THR A 511 -45.88 57.11 -21.05
N LEU A 512 -46.51 58.22 -20.69
CA LEU A 512 -47.75 58.24 -19.94
C LEU A 512 -48.93 58.27 -20.91
N THR A 513 -49.71 57.19 -20.94
CA THR A 513 -50.92 57.08 -21.77
C THR A 513 -52.17 57.34 -20.94
N ILE A 514 -53.04 58.24 -21.38
CA ILE A 514 -54.32 58.58 -20.73
C ILE A 514 -55.45 58.05 -21.61
N THR A 515 -56.23 57.12 -21.08
CA THR A 515 -57.28 56.42 -21.83
C THR A 515 -58.65 56.58 -21.19
N SER A 516 -59.73 56.39 -21.96
CA SER A 516 -61.08 56.37 -21.40
C SER A 516 -61.26 55.14 -20.53
N LYS A 517 -61.91 55.29 -19.36
CA LYS A 517 -62.26 54.17 -18.50
C LYS A 517 -63.17 53.20 -19.27
N PRO A 518 -62.86 51.89 -19.34
CA PRO A 518 -63.71 50.93 -20.03
C PRO A 518 -65.10 50.89 -19.38
N LEU A 519 -66.16 50.90 -20.20
CA LEU A 519 -67.53 50.65 -19.72
C LEU A 519 -67.64 49.19 -19.23
N PRO A 520 -68.37 48.92 -18.13
CA PRO A 520 -68.60 47.55 -17.70
C PRO A 520 -69.37 46.78 -18.78
N PRO A 521 -68.98 45.53 -19.08
CA PRO A 521 -69.62 44.74 -20.13
C PRO A 521 -71.10 44.46 -19.81
N ALA A 522 -71.95 44.57 -20.84
CA ALA A 522 -73.39 44.32 -20.73
C ALA A 522 -73.68 42.83 -20.45
N LYS A 523 -74.44 42.56 -19.39
CA LYS A 523 -74.94 41.21 -19.06
C LYS A 523 -76.35 41.02 -19.62
N TYR A 524 -76.59 39.88 -20.24
CA TYR A 524 -77.88 39.48 -20.78
C TYR A 524 -78.49 38.39 -19.90
N THR A 525 -79.81 38.35 -19.75
CA THR A 525 -80.52 37.40 -18.87
C THR A 525 -80.88 36.12 -19.59
N ILE A 526 -80.89 35.00 -18.85
CA ILE A 526 -81.34 33.69 -19.32
C ILE A 526 -82.62 33.33 -18.57
N THR A 527 -83.72 33.16 -19.30
CA THR A 527 -85.00 32.69 -18.76
C THR A 527 -85.22 31.23 -19.14
N VAL A 528 -85.42 30.35 -18.15
CA VAL A 528 -85.65 28.94 -18.40
C VAL A 528 -87.07 28.57 -18.00
N GLN A 529 -87.81 27.95 -18.92
CA GLN A 529 -89.15 27.42 -18.72
C GLN A 529 -89.08 25.89 -18.62
N ALA A 530 -89.99 25.28 -17.87
CA ALA A 530 -90.15 23.83 -17.81
C ALA A 530 -91.54 23.43 -18.34
N GLY A 531 -91.59 22.45 -19.23
CA GLY A 531 -92.84 21.75 -19.58
C GLY A 531 -93.32 20.84 -18.44
N THR A 532 -94.51 20.26 -18.59
CA THR A 532 -95.10 19.36 -17.58
C THR A 532 -94.25 18.09 -17.41
N GLY A 533 -93.88 17.73 -16.17
CA GLY A 533 -93.12 16.51 -15.87
C GLY A 533 -91.63 16.72 -15.58
N GLY A 534 -91.21 17.91 -15.14
CA GLY A 534 -89.85 18.18 -14.65
C GLY A 534 -89.60 19.65 -14.30
N THR A 535 -88.39 19.96 -13.84
CA THR A 535 -87.90 21.32 -13.56
C THR A 535 -86.70 21.66 -14.43
N ALA A 536 -86.46 22.95 -14.68
CA ALA A 536 -85.40 23.40 -15.55
C ALA A 536 -84.75 24.70 -15.05
N SER A 537 -83.43 24.82 -15.20
CA SER A 537 -82.65 26.00 -14.78
C SER A 537 -81.45 26.26 -15.69
N ALA A 538 -80.85 27.45 -15.56
CA ALA A 538 -79.61 27.83 -16.21
C ALA A 538 -78.59 28.28 -15.16
N SER A 539 -77.31 27.97 -15.38
CA SER A 539 -76.20 28.46 -14.58
C SER A 539 -75.08 29.00 -15.48
N PRO A 540 -74.72 30.29 -15.35
CA PRO A 540 -75.40 31.34 -14.58
C PRO A 540 -76.73 31.78 -15.23
N THR A 541 -77.59 32.51 -14.49
CA THR A 541 -78.88 33.06 -14.98
C THR A 541 -78.75 34.41 -15.68
N SER A 542 -77.55 34.99 -15.71
CA SER A 542 -77.16 36.12 -16.57
C SER A 542 -75.67 36.05 -16.89
N ALA A 543 -75.25 36.46 -18.09
CA ALA A 543 -73.84 36.48 -18.47
C ALA A 543 -73.53 37.47 -19.59
N GLU A 544 -72.24 37.76 -19.77
CA GLU A 544 -71.71 38.56 -20.89
C GLU A 544 -71.65 37.73 -22.18
N LYS A 545 -71.70 38.40 -23.33
CA LYS A 545 -71.58 37.77 -24.65
C LYS A 545 -70.33 36.87 -24.71
N GLY A 546 -70.48 35.64 -25.20
CA GLY A 546 -69.38 34.68 -25.32
C GLY A 546 -69.22 33.76 -24.10
N THR A 547 -69.91 34.02 -22.99
CA THR A 547 -69.91 33.13 -21.82
C THR A 547 -70.69 31.86 -22.11
N LYS A 548 -70.14 30.69 -21.79
CA LYS A 548 -70.85 29.41 -21.88
C LYS A 548 -71.89 29.29 -20.77
N ILE A 549 -73.16 29.08 -21.13
CA ILE A 549 -74.28 28.84 -20.23
C ILE A 549 -74.58 27.35 -20.20
N THR A 550 -74.74 26.79 -19.00
CA THR A 550 -75.17 25.40 -18.81
C THR A 550 -76.64 25.38 -18.42
N LEU A 551 -77.41 24.52 -19.07
CA LEU A 551 -78.82 24.29 -18.82
C LEU A 551 -78.99 22.96 -18.09
N ASN A 552 -79.80 22.95 -17.04
CA ASN A 552 -80.12 21.75 -16.30
C ASN A 552 -81.61 21.49 -16.42
N ALA A 553 -81.98 20.27 -16.81
CA ALA A 553 -83.35 19.79 -16.81
C ALA A 553 -83.41 18.54 -15.93
N THR A 554 -84.27 18.55 -14.92
CA THR A 554 -84.48 17.45 -13.99
C THR A 554 -85.90 16.92 -14.20
N PRO A 555 -86.07 15.78 -14.87
CA PRO A 555 -87.39 15.17 -15.04
C PRO A 555 -87.99 14.75 -13.69
N ASP A 556 -89.30 14.89 -13.56
CA ASP A 556 -90.07 14.35 -12.43
C ASP A 556 -90.19 12.81 -12.56
N GLY A 557 -90.53 12.14 -11.45
CA GLY A 557 -90.69 10.69 -11.42
C GLY A 557 -91.65 10.18 -12.51
N GLY A 558 -91.16 9.30 -13.38
CA GLY A 558 -91.93 8.77 -14.51
C GLY A 558 -91.87 9.62 -15.78
N TYR A 559 -90.94 10.58 -15.89
CA TYR A 559 -90.62 11.33 -17.11
C TYR A 559 -89.12 11.27 -17.43
N HIS A 560 -88.74 11.48 -18.69
CA HIS A 560 -87.36 11.75 -19.10
C HIS A 560 -87.31 13.06 -19.88
N PHE A 561 -86.14 13.69 -19.84
CA PHE A 561 -85.90 14.90 -20.61
C PHE A 561 -85.84 14.52 -22.09
N LYS A 562 -86.68 15.17 -22.91
CA LYS A 562 -86.71 14.96 -24.35
C LYS A 562 -85.73 15.88 -25.05
N GLU A 563 -85.95 17.19 -24.93
CA GLU A 563 -85.18 18.20 -25.65
C GLU A 563 -85.33 19.60 -25.05
N TRP A 564 -84.41 20.49 -25.42
CA TRP A 564 -84.53 21.92 -25.17
C TRP A 564 -85.11 22.61 -26.39
N GLN A 565 -86.17 23.38 -26.18
CA GLN A 565 -86.74 24.25 -27.18
C GLN A 565 -86.27 25.69 -26.97
N VAL A 566 -85.71 26.31 -28.00
CA VAL A 566 -85.32 27.72 -27.95
C VAL A 566 -86.55 28.57 -28.29
N ILE A 567 -86.97 29.42 -27.35
CA ILE A 567 -88.14 30.29 -27.50
C ILE A 567 -87.70 31.64 -28.08
N SER A 568 -86.60 32.20 -27.57
CA SER A 568 -86.02 33.44 -28.08
C SER A 568 -84.50 33.50 -27.82
N GLY A 569 -83.80 34.35 -28.57
CA GLY A 569 -82.35 34.54 -28.44
C GLY A 569 -81.50 33.81 -29.49
N GLY A 570 -82.11 32.98 -30.34
CA GLY A 570 -81.48 32.44 -31.57
C GLY A 570 -80.24 31.55 -31.31
N VAL A 571 -80.17 30.93 -30.14
CA VAL A 571 -79.03 30.08 -29.76
C VAL A 571 -79.20 28.66 -30.29
N THR A 572 -78.09 27.96 -30.52
CA THR A 572 -78.10 26.51 -30.74
C THR A 572 -77.67 25.83 -29.44
N ILE A 573 -78.51 24.95 -28.92
CA ILE A 573 -78.22 24.22 -27.68
C ILE A 573 -77.54 22.89 -28.05
N SER A 574 -76.34 22.68 -27.54
CA SER A 574 -75.61 21.42 -27.69
C SER A 574 -75.06 21.00 -26.34
N ASN A 575 -75.18 19.71 -26.01
CA ASN A 575 -74.77 19.14 -24.72
C ASN A 575 -75.29 19.95 -23.52
N ASN A 576 -76.58 20.30 -23.53
CA ASN A 576 -77.22 21.11 -22.50
C ASN A 576 -76.50 22.44 -22.23
N SER A 577 -75.90 23.04 -23.25
CA SER A 577 -75.21 24.32 -23.12
C SER A 577 -75.34 25.16 -24.39
N PHE A 578 -75.16 26.46 -24.24
CA PHE A 578 -75.03 27.39 -25.36
C PHE A 578 -74.09 28.54 -24.99
N THR A 579 -73.59 29.26 -25.98
CA THR A 579 -72.76 30.46 -25.76
C THR A 579 -73.66 31.70 -25.75
N MET A 580 -73.56 32.52 -24.71
CA MET A 580 -74.43 33.67 -24.51
C MET A 580 -74.31 34.66 -25.68
N PRO A 581 -75.39 34.95 -26.41
CA PRO A 581 -75.39 35.96 -27.47
C PRO A 581 -75.46 37.37 -26.86
N ALA A 582 -75.41 38.39 -27.72
CA ALA A 582 -75.59 39.78 -27.31
C ALA A 582 -77.08 40.15 -27.08
N ALA A 583 -77.87 39.24 -26.51
CA ALA A 583 -79.30 39.39 -26.28
C ALA A 583 -79.80 38.43 -25.18
N ASN A 584 -80.93 38.74 -24.55
CA ASN A 584 -81.57 37.85 -23.57
C ASN A 584 -82.07 36.57 -24.26
N VAL A 585 -81.90 35.43 -23.58
CA VAL A 585 -82.23 34.11 -24.13
C VAL A 585 -83.35 33.47 -23.30
N THR A 586 -84.35 32.92 -23.98
CA THR A 586 -85.41 32.12 -23.34
C THR A 586 -85.44 30.72 -23.94
N VAL A 587 -85.38 29.71 -23.08
CA VAL A 587 -85.40 28.29 -23.47
C VAL A 587 -86.42 27.53 -22.63
N LYS A 588 -86.96 26.44 -23.16
CA LYS A 588 -87.93 25.59 -22.49
C LYS A 588 -87.47 24.13 -22.49
N ALA A 589 -87.42 23.49 -21.33
CA ALA A 589 -87.22 22.05 -21.23
C ALA A 589 -88.52 21.32 -21.56
N VAL A 590 -88.47 20.34 -22.46
CA VAL A 590 -89.59 19.45 -22.78
C VAL A 590 -89.32 18.08 -22.17
N PHE A 591 -90.30 17.55 -21.45
CA PHE A 591 -90.24 16.25 -20.79
C PHE A 591 -91.29 15.30 -21.39
N GLU A 592 -90.95 14.01 -21.52
CA GLU A 592 -91.85 12.95 -21.98
C GLU A 592 -91.99 11.86 -20.93
N ARG A 593 -93.19 11.28 -20.80
CA ARG A 593 -93.50 10.28 -19.77
C ARG A 593 -92.82 8.94 -20.09
N ASN A 594 -92.11 8.38 -19.11
CA ASN A 594 -91.41 7.10 -19.20
C ASN A 594 -92.40 5.94 -19.27
N SER A 595 -92.18 5.04 -20.22
CA SER A 595 -92.85 3.74 -20.26
C SER A 595 -92.24 2.81 -19.21
N ASN A 596 -93.10 2.16 -18.42
CA ASN A 596 -92.78 1.36 -17.23
C ASN A 596 -91.63 0.34 -17.42
N GLY A 597 -90.71 0.30 -16.45
CA GLY A 597 -89.72 -0.76 -16.23
C GLY A 597 -88.87 -0.40 -15.01
N GLY A 598 -89.04 -1.11 -13.88
CA GLY A 598 -88.69 -0.60 -12.56
C GLY A 598 -87.25 -0.82 -12.07
N GLY A 599 -86.91 -0.08 -11.01
CA GLY A 599 -86.16 -0.63 -9.86
C GLY A 599 -84.79 -0.03 -9.54
N ASN A 600 -84.75 0.84 -8.51
CA ASN A 600 -83.82 0.86 -7.34
C ASN A 600 -82.28 0.88 -7.58
N SER A 601 -81.39 1.59 -6.85
CA SER A 601 -81.41 2.53 -5.72
C SER A 601 -79.95 2.78 -5.27
N GLY A 602 -79.64 4.00 -4.77
CA GLY A 602 -78.57 4.30 -3.80
C GLY A 602 -77.15 4.51 -4.36
N GLY A 603 -76.29 5.43 -3.91
CA GLY A 603 -76.26 6.46 -2.85
C GLY A 603 -74.85 7.09 -2.94
N SER A 604 -74.72 8.41 -3.08
CA SER A 604 -74.45 9.42 -2.05
C SER A 604 -73.06 9.38 -1.37
N GLY A 605 -72.38 10.55 -1.36
CA GLY A 605 -71.31 10.96 -0.44
C GLY A 605 -69.89 10.95 -1.04
N GLY A 606 -69.09 12.03 -1.10
CA GLY A 606 -69.19 13.37 -0.53
C GLY A 606 -67.89 13.74 0.23
N GLY A 607 -67.19 14.79 -0.24
CA GLY A 607 -66.20 15.62 0.49
C GLY A 607 -64.87 14.94 0.86
N GLY A 608 -63.68 15.54 0.74
CA GLY A 608 -63.30 16.96 0.75
C GLY A 608 -62.36 17.20 1.95
N GLY A 609 -61.24 17.90 1.75
CA GLY A 609 -60.49 18.49 2.87
C GLY A 609 -58.97 18.53 2.74
N SER A 610 -58.48 19.72 2.39
CA SER A 610 -57.09 20.18 2.31
C SER A 610 -56.28 20.07 3.62
N SER A 611 -54.95 20.12 3.51
CA SER A 611 -54.11 20.98 4.36
C SER A 611 -52.68 21.11 3.84
N SER A 612 -52.15 22.31 4.05
CA SER A 612 -50.92 22.98 3.66
C SER A 612 -49.62 22.50 4.32
N GLY A 613 -48.49 22.91 3.73
CA GLY A 613 -47.24 23.15 4.44
C GLY A 613 -46.21 23.84 3.53
N GLY A 614 -45.91 25.12 3.80
CA GLY A 614 -44.88 25.89 3.10
C GLY A 614 -43.58 26.03 3.92
N GLY A 615 -42.54 26.57 3.27
CA GLY A 615 -41.29 27.00 3.91
C GLY A 615 -40.13 27.22 2.92
N SER A 616 -39.93 28.48 2.52
CA SER A 616 -38.72 29.07 1.88
C SER A 616 -37.52 29.03 2.84
N SER A 617 -36.24 29.30 2.55
CA SER A 617 -35.39 29.72 1.42
C SER A 617 -33.94 29.63 1.92
N SER A 618 -32.94 29.51 1.05
CA SER A 618 -31.71 30.35 1.09
C SER A 618 -30.92 30.15 -0.20
N GLY A 619 -30.58 31.25 -0.86
CA GLY A 619 -29.80 31.28 -2.09
C GLY A 619 -28.29 31.31 -1.84
N ASP A 620 -27.54 31.07 -2.91
CA ASP A 620 -26.15 31.49 -3.07
C ASP A 620 -25.93 31.80 -4.57
N ASN A 621 -25.47 33.02 -4.84
CA ASN A 621 -24.89 33.54 -6.08
C ASN A 621 -23.45 33.92 -5.67
N GLY A 622 -22.33 33.64 -6.33
CA GLY A 622 -21.92 33.06 -7.60
C GLY A 622 -20.37 33.14 -7.64
N SER A 623 -19.68 32.25 -8.37
CA SER A 623 -18.29 32.47 -8.84
C SER A 623 -17.88 31.34 -9.82
N SER A 624 -17.65 31.70 -11.09
CA SER A 624 -16.93 30.90 -12.08
C SER A 624 -15.42 30.92 -11.76
N GLY A 625 -14.59 29.94 -12.11
CA GLY A 625 -14.80 28.70 -12.83
C GLY A 625 -13.70 27.70 -12.47
N GLY A 626 -13.98 26.40 -12.65
CA GLY A 626 -13.00 25.35 -12.37
C GLY A 626 -13.60 23.96 -12.15
N GLY A 627 -14.60 23.56 -12.94
CA GLY A 627 -15.02 22.16 -13.25
C GLY A 627 -15.17 21.10 -12.15
N SER A 628 -14.96 21.40 -10.87
CA SER A 628 -14.82 20.43 -9.77
C SER A 628 -16.04 20.48 -8.85
N THR A 629 -16.46 19.33 -8.34
CA THR A 629 -17.69 19.22 -7.52
C THR A 629 -17.43 18.47 -6.21
N ILE A 630 -18.02 18.94 -5.11
CA ILE A 630 -17.93 18.26 -3.81
C ILE A 630 -18.84 17.03 -3.83
N VAL A 631 -18.28 15.86 -3.52
CA VAL A 631 -18.99 14.56 -3.59
C VAL A 631 -19.16 13.87 -2.25
N ALA A 632 -18.36 14.23 -1.24
CA ALA A 632 -18.54 13.71 0.12
C ALA A 632 -18.04 14.69 1.18
N ARG A 633 -18.68 14.66 2.35
CA ARG A 633 -18.28 15.36 3.58
C ARG A 633 -18.33 14.37 4.75
N PRO A 634 -17.60 14.63 5.85
CA PRO A 634 -17.85 13.93 7.10
C PRO A 634 -19.28 14.20 7.60
N ASP A 635 -19.95 13.14 8.06
CA ASP A 635 -21.30 13.16 8.64
C ASP A 635 -21.36 12.32 9.92
N GLU A 636 -22.51 12.30 10.61
CA GLU A 636 -22.69 11.58 11.88
C GLU A 636 -22.41 10.06 11.79
N THR A 637 -22.60 9.47 10.60
CA THR A 637 -22.39 8.04 10.36
C THR A 637 -20.95 7.71 9.92
N LYS A 638 -20.23 8.70 9.37
CA LYS A 638 -18.85 8.55 8.87
C LYS A 638 -17.99 9.77 9.26
N PRO A 639 -17.74 9.99 10.57
CA PRO A 639 -17.14 11.24 11.08
C PRO A 639 -15.68 11.45 10.66
N ASP A 640 -14.97 10.39 10.24
CA ASP A 640 -13.56 10.47 9.83
C ASP A 640 -13.35 10.66 8.31
N THR A 641 -14.44 10.74 7.53
CA THR A 641 -14.33 10.88 6.06
C THR A 641 -13.73 12.22 5.68
N PRO A 642 -12.72 12.29 4.80
CA PRO A 642 -12.20 13.56 4.29
C PRO A 642 -13.24 14.26 3.40
N THR A 643 -13.22 15.58 3.37
CA THR A 643 -14.00 16.35 2.39
C THR A 643 -13.47 16.04 1.00
N THR A 644 -14.31 15.45 0.17
CA THR A 644 -13.92 14.86 -1.12
C THR A 644 -14.48 15.70 -2.25
N SER A 645 -13.61 16.11 -3.16
CA SER A 645 -13.98 16.76 -4.42
C SER A 645 -13.60 15.86 -5.59
N GLN A 646 -14.37 15.89 -6.66
CA GLN A 646 -14.03 15.22 -7.91
C GLN A 646 -13.64 16.22 -8.99
N THR A 647 -12.68 15.84 -9.83
CA THR A 647 -12.37 16.59 -11.05
C THR A 647 -13.51 16.48 -12.06
N LYS A 648 -13.49 17.29 -13.12
CA LYS A 648 -14.29 17.00 -14.31
C LYS A 648 -13.92 15.61 -14.85
N PRO A 649 -14.89 14.79 -15.30
CA PRO A 649 -14.58 13.49 -15.88
C PRO A 649 -13.61 13.59 -17.06
N ALA A 650 -12.52 12.83 -16.98
CA ALA A 650 -11.54 12.72 -18.05
C ALA A 650 -12.03 11.70 -19.09
N THR A 651 -11.83 12.00 -20.36
CA THR A 651 -12.19 11.09 -21.47
C THR A 651 -10.91 10.51 -22.06
N PRO A 652 -10.75 9.18 -22.14
CA PRO A 652 -9.58 8.56 -22.78
C PRO A 652 -9.46 8.91 -24.26
N ASP A 653 -8.22 8.92 -24.75
CA ASP A 653 -7.93 8.96 -26.18
C ASP A 653 -8.38 7.66 -26.90
N LYS A 654 -8.15 7.59 -28.21
CA LYS A 654 -8.49 6.39 -29.01
C LYS A 654 -7.79 5.10 -28.55
N ASN A 655 -6.65 5.23 -27.86
CA ASN A 655 -5.83 4.13 -27.36
C ASN A 655 -6.10 3.82 -25.87
N GLY A 656 -7.05 4.51 -25.25
CA GLY A 656 -7.39 4.35 -23.83
C GLY A 656 -6.48 5.13 -22.88
N ASN A 657 -5.63 6.04 -23.36
CA ASN A 657 -4.77 6.85 -22.50
C ASN A 657 -5.52 8.06 -21.93
N VAL A 658 -5.27 8.34 -20.65
CA VAL A 658 -5.75 9.50 -19.93
C VAL A 658 -4.56 10.12 -19.22
N ALA A 659 -4.22 11.36 -19.57
CA ALA A 659 -3.29 12.15 -18.78
C ALA A 659 -4.07 12.94 -17.73
N VAL A 660 -3.69 12.80 -16.46
CA VAL A 660 -4.26 13.58 -15.37
C VAL A 660 -3.64 14.98 -15.38
N ASP A 661 -4.46 15.99 -15.62
CA ASP A 661 -4.02 17.38 -15.64
C ASP A 661 -3.82 17.93 -14.22
N ASN A 662 -2.63 18.45 -13.92
CA ASN A 662 -2.27 18.99 -12.60
C ASN A 662 -3.20 20.16 -12.20
N GLY A 663 -3.60 21.00 -13.16
CA GLY A 663 -4.53 22.10 -12.92
C GLY A 663 -5.88 21.61 -12.42
N THR A 664 -6.46 20.60 -13.08
CA THR A 664 -7.75 20.02 -12.67
C THR A 664 -7.71 19.39 -11.28
N VAL A 665 -6.61 18.70 -10.94
CA VAL A 665 -6.41 18.11 -9.61
C VAL A 665 -6.24 19.21 -8.56
N GLN A 666 -5.45 20.23 -8.85
CA GLN A 666 -5.28 21.38 -7.95
C GLN A 666 -6.61 22.12 -7.72
N SER A 667 -7.43 22.31 -8.75
CA SER A 667 -8.78 22.88 -8.62
C SER A 667 -9.66 22.03 -7.72
N ALA A 668 -9.64 20.70 -7.86
CA ALA A 668 -10.41 19.81 -6.99
C ALA A 668 -9.93 19.86 -5.53
N ILE A 669 -8.61 19.89 -5.30
CA ILE A 669 -8.02 20.08 -3.96
C ILE A 669 -8.47 21.41 -3.35
N ASN A 670 -8.39 22.50 -4.11
CA ASN A 670 -8.78 23.83 -3.65
C ASN A 670 -10.27 23.90 -3.33
N ALA A 671 -11.12 23.31 -4.18
CA ALA A 671 -12.55 23.20 -3.92
C ALA A 671 -12.84 22.42 -2.62
N ALA A 672 -12.20 21.26 -2.43
CA ALA A 672 -12.34 20.47 -1.20
C ALA A 672 -11.87 21.24 0.04
N LYS A 673 -10.75 21.97 -0.04
CA LYS A 673 -10.22 22.78 1.08
C LYS A 673 -11.13 23.95 1.42
N ASN A 674 -11.64 24.65 0.42
CA ASN A 674 -12.55 25.77 0.61
C ASN A 674 -13.88 25.31 1.22
N ASP A 675 -14.44 24.21 0.71
CA ASP A 675 -15.64 23.60 1.29
C ASP A 675 -15.39 23.13 2.72
N ALA A 676 -14.22 22.53 2.98
CA ALA A 676 -13.89 22.05 4.32
C ALA A 676 -13.77 23.20 5.34
N LYS A 677 -13.24 24.35 4.90
CA LYS A 677 -13.18 25.57 5.69
C LYS A 677 -14.58 26.15 5.93
N LYS A 678 -15.44 26.20 4.91
CA LYS A 678 -16.83 26.68 5.04
C LYS A 678 -17.64 25.86 6.05
N ASN A 679 -17.39 24.55 6.12
CA ASN A 679 -18.15 23.61 6.96
C ASN A 679 -17.43 23.18 8.24
N GLY A 680 -16.30 23.80 8.61
CA GLY A 680 -15.61 23.54 9.87
C GLY A 680 -14.98 22.14 10.01
N ASN A 681 -14.70 21.45 8.91
CA ASN A 681 -14.21 20.06 8.92
C ASN A 681 -12.76 19.91 8.36
N THR A 682 -11.96 20.97 8.44
CA THR A 682 -10.58 21.01 7.94
C THR A 682 -9.67 19.94 8.56
N ALA A 683 -9.92 19.51 9.80
CA ALA A 683 -9.17 18.44 10.49
C ALA A 683 -9.33 17.06 9.81
N ASN A 684 -10.44 16.85 9.12
CA ASN A 684 -10.71 15.62 8.38
C ASN A 684 -9.84 15.48 7.12
N GLY A 685 -9.19 16.55 6.67
CA GLY A 685 -8.37 16.57 5.47
C GLY A 685 -9.21 16.48 4.19
N VAL A 686 -8.52 16.38 3.05
CA VAL A 686 -9.17 16.37 1.72
C VAL A 686 -8.84 15.12 0.94
N ALA A 687 -9.76 14.72 0.06
CA ALA A 687 -9.59 13.63 -0.88
C ALA A 687 -10.00 14.07 -2.30
N VAL A 688 -9.42 13.42 -3.30
CA VAL A 688 -9.67 13.71 -4.71
C VAL A 688 -10.14 12.45 -5.42
N VAL A 689 -11.21 12.58 -6.20
CA VAL A 689 -11.68 11.54 -7.13
C VAL A 689 -11.43 12.01 -8.56
N ILE A 690 -10.84 11.15 -9.38
CA ILE A 690 -10.64 11.35 -10.81
C ILE A 690 -11.58 10.38 -11.55
N PRO A 691 -12.75 10.85 -11.99
CA PRO A 691 -13.62 10.05 -12.84
C PRO A 691 -13.04 9.96 -14.24
N VAL A 692 -12.97 8.75 -14.79
CA VAL A 692 -12.65 8.46 -16.19
C VAL A 692 -13.90 7.88 -16.84
N THR A 693 -14.32 8.47 -17.95
CA THR A 693 -15.47 8.01 -18.73
C THR A 693 -14.98 7.38 -20.04
N PRO A 694 -14.90 6.04 -20.13
CA PRO A 694 -14.55 5.33 -21.35
C PRO A 694 -15.48 5.64 -22.52
N LYS A 695 -14.95 5.50 -23.74
CA LYS A 695 -15.79 5.44 -24.94
C LYS A 695 -16.31 4.00 -25.13
N GLU A 696 -17.49 3.88 -25.73
CA GLU A 696 -18.12 2.59 -26.00
C GLU A 696 -17.16 1.62 -26.72
N GLY A 697 -17.02 0.40 -26.19
CA GLY A 697 -16.15 -0.64 -26.75
C GLY A 697 -14.67 -0.62 -26.30
N GLN A 698 -14.24 0.35 -25.48
CA GLN A 698 -12.88 0.37 -24.92
C GLN A 698 -12.75 -0.57 -23.71
N ASN A 699 -11.79 -1.49 -23.74
CA ASN A 699 -11.55 -2.48 -22.68
C ASN A 699 -10.18 -2.34 -22.01
N SER A 700 -9.36 -1.35 -22.40
CA SER A 700 -8.03 -1.10 -21.84
C SER A 700 -7.80 0.40 -21.62
N PHE A 701 -7.23 0.75 -20.46
CA PHE A 701 -7.03 2.13 -20.03
C PHE A 701 -5.65 2.30 -19.41
N ASN A 702 -5.02 3.43 -19.70
CA ASN A 702 -3.75 3.86 -19.11
C ASN A 702 -3.95 5.27 -18.51
N VAL A 703 -4.02 5.37 -17.19
CA VAL A 703 -4.17 6.65 -16.48
C VAL A 703 -2.80 7.08 -15.98
N THR A 704 -2.27 8.13 -16.60
CA THR A 704 -0.98 8.73 -16.25
C THR A 704 -1.19 9.83 -15.21
N ILE A 705 -0.69 9.60 -14.00
CA ILE A 705 -0.48 10.63 -12.98
C ILE A 705 0.92 11.19 -13.24
N ASN A 706 1.00 12.37 -13.84
CA ASN A 706 2.30 12.95 -14.12
C ASN A 706 3.05 13.34 -12.83
N ALA A 707 4.37 13.46 -12.92
CA ALA A 707 5.22 13.77 -11.77
C ALA A 707 4.78 15.03 -11.00
N GLN A 708 4.38 16.09 -11.72
CA GLN A 708 3.91 17.34 -11.11
C GLN A 708 2.62 17.14 -10.30
N THR A 709 1.67 16.36 -10.81
CA THR A 709 0.41 16.05 -10.15
C THR A 709 0.66 15.20 -8.90
N LEU A 710 1.53 14.20 -8.99
CA LEU A 710 1.90 13.37 -7.84
C LEU A 710 2.56 14.21 -6.74
N ASN A 711 3.49 15.09 -7.11
CA ASN A 711 4.11 16.04 -6.20
C ASN A 711 3.07 16.96 -5.54
N THR A 712 2.11 17.48 -6.32
CA THR A 712 1.00 18.29 -5.80
C THR A 712 0.16 17.51 -4.77
N LEU A 713 -0.22 16.27 -5.06
CA LEU A 713 -1.00 15.44 -4.12
C LEU A 713 -0.26 15.22 -2.79
N VAL A 714 1.07 15.02 -2.85
CA VAL A 714 1.94 14.85 -1.67
C VAL A 714 2.10 16.16 -0.90
N ARG A 715 2.42 17.26 -1.59
CA ARG A 715 2.61 18.60 -1.01
C ARG A 715 1.35 19.08 -0.30
N GLU A 716 0.20 18.89 -0.94
CA GLU A 716 -1.10 19.31 -0.42
C GLU A 716 -1.66 18.36 0.67
N LYS A 717 -0.92 17.28 0.99
CA LYS A 717 -1.28 16.27 2.00
C LYS A 717 -2.65 15.65 1.76
N VAL A 718 -2.95 15.32 0.52
CA VAL A 718 -4.21 14.65 0.15
C VAL A 718 -4.28 13.30 0.88
N LYS A 719 -5.37 13.08 1.63
CA LYS A 719 -5.54 11.88 2.45
C LYS A 719 -5.85 10.64 1.61
N ARG A 720 -6.51 10.84 0.47
CA ARG A 720 -6.94 9.76 -0.41
C ARG A 720 -7.07 10.28 -1.85
N LEU A 721 -6.38 9.62 -2.77
CA LEU A 721 -6.66 9.71 -4.20
C LEU A 721 -7.46 8.47 -4.64
N GLU A 722 -8.44 8.69 -5.50
CA GLU A 722 -9.26 7.65 -6.13
C GLU A 722 -9.34 7.86 -7.64
N ILE A 723 -9.10 6.81 -8.42
CA ILE A 723 -9.32 6.78 -9.87
C ILE A 723 -10.52 5.86 -10.12
N ASN A 724 -11.58 6.41 -10.72
CA ASN A 724 -12.80 5.68 -11.01
C ASN A 724 -13.00 5.55 -12.52
N ILE A 725 -12.77 4.36 -13.06
CA ILE A 725 -12.91 4.05 -14.49
C ILE A 725 -14.17 3.19 -14.66
N GLU A 726 -15.30 3.81 -14.95
CA GLU A 726 -16.58 3.12 -15.21
C GLU A 726 -16.93 2.06 -14.13
N GLY A 727 -16.75 2.41 -12.85
CA GLY A 727 -17.03 1.51 -11.72
C GLY A 727 -15.89 0.55 -11.36
N VAL A 728 -14.83 0.44 -12.18
CA VAL A 728 -13.53 -0.07 -11.72
C VAL A 728 -12.86 1.03 -10.92
N VAL A 729 -12.92 0.91 -9.60
CA VAL A 729 -12.33 1.91 -8.71
C VAL A 729 -11.00 1.38 -8.21
N VAL A 730 -9.95 2.12 -8.49
CA VAL A 730 -8.67 1.97 -7.79
C VAL A 730 -8.56 3.15 -6.83
N GLY A 731 -9.01 2.88 -5.61
CA GLY A 731 -9.16 3.86 -4.55
C GLY A 731 -8.20 3.59 -3.40
N GLY A 732 -8.14 4.54 -2.47
CA GLY A 732 -7.38 4.33 -1.24
C GLY A 732 -5.88 4.50 -1.39
N MET A 733 -5.41 5.22 -2.42
CA MET A 733 -4.03 5.70 -2.41
C MET A 733 -3.90 6.76 -1.31
N ASP A 734 -3.46 6.31 -0.14
CA ASP A 734 -3.33 7.15 1.03
C ASP A 734 -2.08 8.04 0.96
N THR A 735 -1.96 8.99 1.88
CA THR A 735 -0.82 9.92 1.90
C THR A 735 0.53 9.20 2.03
N LYS A 736 0.60 8.00 2.63
CA LYS A 736 1.86 7.27 2.77
C LYS A 736 2.23 6.61 1.46
N LEU A 737 1.28 5.98 0.79
CA LEU A 737 1.48 5.38 -0.52
C LEU A 737 1.81 6.45 -1.57
N LEU A 738 1.10 7.59 -1.58
CA LEU A 738 1.39 8.69 -2.50
C LEU A 738 2.82 9.22 -2.34
N LYS A 739 3.30 9.37 -1.10
CA LYS A 739 4.69 9.75 -0.80
C LYS A 739 5.70 8.71 -1.24
N TRP A 740 5.38 7.43 -1.05
CA TRP A 740 6.23 6.33 -1.47
C TRP A 740 6.33 6.28 -3.00
N LEU A 741 5.22 6.45 -3.73
CA LEU A 741 5.22 6.53 -5.19
C LEU A 741 6.01 7.73 -5.71
N ASP A 742 5.89 8.89 -5.06
CA ASP A 742 6.65 10.11 -5.40
C ASP A 742 8.17 9.90 -5.23
N THR A 743 8.57 9.25 -4.13
CA THR A 743 9.98 8.92 -3.86
C THR A 743 10.52 7.85 -4.82
N LEU A 744 9.74 6.79 -5.04
CA LEU A 744 10.13 5.65 -5.89
C LEU A 744 10.29 6.07 -7.35
N SER A 745 9.38 6.91 -7.85
CA SER A 745 9.39 7.35 -9.25
C SER A 745 10.50 8.37 -9.56
N ALA A 746 11.11 8.99 -8.55
CA ALA A 746 12.16 10.01 -8.68
C ALA A 746 11.77 11.13 -9.65
N ASN A 747 10.60 11.76 -9.42
CA ASN A 747 9.97 12.75 -10.30
C ASN A 747 9.55 12.18 -11.68
N GLY A 748 9.27 10.89 -11.73
CA GLY A 748 8.75 10.20 -12.91
C GLY A 748 7.22 10.13 -12.93
N ASP A 749 6.66 9.95 -14.12
CA ASP A 749 5.21 9.73 -14.25
C ASP A 749 4.83 8.34 -13.73
N VAL A 750 3.69 8.24 -13.04
CA VAL A 750 3.12 6.97 -12.60
C VAL A 750 1.93 6.63 -13.49
N ILE A 751 1.96 5.48 -14.14
CA ILE A 751 0.88 5.02 -15.03
C ILE A 751 0.17 3.84 -14.40
N PHE A 752 -1.12 4.03 -14.12
CA PHE A 752 -2.03 2.97 -13.73
C PHE A 752 -2.70 2.37 -14.97
N ARG A 753 -2.67 1.05 -15.12
CA ARG A 753 -3.26 0.36 -16.26
C ARG A 753 -4.33 -0.62 -15.82
N VAL A 754 -5.42 -0.62 -16.58
CA VAL A 754 -6.54 -1.56 -16.44
C VAL A 754 -6.82 -2.16 -17.80
N LYS A 755 -6.89 -3.49 -17.87
CA LYS A 755 -7.36 -4.19 -19.05
C LYS A 755 -8.39 -5.24 -18.65
N LYS A 756 -9.64 -5.05 -19.10
CA LYS A 756 -10.67 -6.08 -19.01
C LYS A 756 -10.35 -7.17 -20.04
N THR A 757 -10.17 -8.40 -19.58
CA THR A 757 -9.70 -9.53 -20.39
C THR A 757 -10.75 -10.64 -20.44
N ASP A 758 -10.74 -11.42 -21.51
CA ASP A 758 -11.60 -12.58 -21.67
C ASP A 758 -11.08 -13.77 -20.81
N PRO A 759 -11.93 -14.43 -20.00
CA PRO A 759 -11.55 -15.60 -19.19
C PRO A 759 -10.99 -16.80 -19.98
N SER A 760 -11.19 -16.84 -21.31
CA SER A 760 -10.72 -17.91 -22.20
C SER A 760 -9.20 -18.10 -22.20
N GLY A 761 -8.43 -17.05 -21.92
CA GLY A 761 -6.96 -17.12 -21.80
C GLY A 761 -6.44 -17.67 -20.47
N LEU A 762 -7.32 -17.89 -19.48
CA LEU A 762 -6.93 -18.31 -18.14
C LEU A 762 -6.56 -19.80 -18.05
N SER A 763 -5.77 -20.14 -17.02
CA SER A 763 -5.45 -21.52 -16.65
C SER A 763 -6.72 -22.33 -16.32
N LYS A 764 -6.61 -23.66 -16.33
CA LYS A 764 -7.73 -24.54 -15.96
C LYS A 764 -8.24 -24.26 -14.53
N GLU A 765 -7.33 -23.94 -13.62
CA GLU A 765 -7.66 -23.60 -12.23
C GLU A 765 -8.39 -22.25 -12.14
N ALA A 766 -7.87 -21.22 -12.81
CA ALA A 766 -8.46 -19.90 -12.81
C ALA A 766 -9.84 -19.87 -13.49
N LYS A 767 -10.03 -20.64 -14.56
CA LYS A 767 -11.35 -20.84 -15.19
C LYS A 767 -12.36 -21.50 -14.24
N ALA A 768 -11.93 -22.48 -13.44
CA ALA A 768 -12.79 -23.12 -12.47
C ALA A 768 -13.22 -22.18 -11.33
N ALA A 769 -12.32 -21.27 -10.91
CA ALA A 769 -12.60 -20.32 -9.85
C ALA A 769 -13.47 -19.14 -10.32
N ILE A 770 -13.13 -18.53 -11.46
CA ILE A 770 -13.74 -17.29 -11.95
C ILE A 770 -14.97 -17.57 -12.82
N GLY A 771 -14.97 -18.66 -13.58
CA GLY A 771 -16.05 -18.98 -14.53
C GLY A 771 -16.14 -17.95 -15.66
N THR A 772 -17.36 -17.50 -15.95
CA THR A 772 -17.65 -16.50 -17.00
C THR A 772 -17.64 -15.05 -16.48
N ARG A 773 -17.19 -14.83 -15.24
CA ARG A 773 -17.21 -13.52 -14.59
C ARG A 773 -16.08 -12.62 -15.10
N PRO A 774 -16.20 -11.29 -14.96
CA PRO A 774 -15.18 -10.35 -15.42
C PRO A 774 -13.78 -10.63 -14.85
N VAL A 775 -12.77 -10.42 -15.71
CA VAL A 775 -11.34 -10.53 -15.37
C VAL A 775 -10.68 -9.21 -15.74
N TYR A 776 -9.82 -8.72 -14.86
CA TYR A 776 -9.11 -7.46 -14.97
C TYR A 776 -7.62 -7.69 -14.76
N ASP A 777 -6.82 -7.34 -15.75
CA ASP A 777 -5.38 -7.23 -15.66
C ASP A 777 -5.04 -5.81 -15.20
N LEU A 778 -4.54 -5.71 -13.97
CA LEU A 778 -4.15 -4.45 -13.35
C LEU A 778 -2.62 -4.38 -13.33
N SER A 779 -2.06 -3.21 -13.64
CA SER A 779 -0.64 -2.95 -13.44
C SER A 779 -0.37 -1.49 -13.08
N LEU A 780 0.76 -1.27 -12.40
CA LEU A 780 1.27 0.04 -12.06
C LEU A 780 2.72 0.10 -12.52
N VAL A 781 3.09 1.15 -13.23
CA VAL A 781 4.45 1.37 -13.72
C VAL A 781 4.86 2.81 -13.44
N TYR A 782 6.16 3.07 -13.34
CA TYR A 782 6.69 4.43 -13.34
C TYR A 782 7.66 4.64 -14.49
N LEU A 783 7.72 5.88 -14.99
CA LEU A 783 8.59 6.33 -16.06
C LEU A 783 9.65 7.26 -15.50
N SER A 784 10.90 6.82 -15.46
CA SER A 784 12.03 7.67 -15.04
C SER A 784 13.12 7.61 -16.10
N GLY A 785 13.60 8.77 -16.57
CA GLY A 785 14.60 8.86 -17.64
C GLY A 785 14.17 8.20 -18.96
N GLY A 786 12.86 8.20 -19.29
CA GLY A 786 12.30 7.58 -20.49
C GLY A 786 12.18 6.05 -20.44
N LYS A 787 12.55 5.40 -19.33
CA LYS A 787 12.40 3.95 -19.12
C LYS A 787 11.17 3.66 -18.27
N GLU A 788 10.30 2.80 -18.78
CA GLU A 788 9.17 2.26 -18.04
C GLU A 788 9.63 1.11 -17.12
N THR A 789 9.29 1.20 -15.83
CA THR A 789 9.63 0.20 -14.82
C THR A 789 8.37 -0.26 -14.08
N PRO A 790 8.04 -1.57 -14.11
CA PRO A 790 6.89 -2.11 -13.38
C PRO A 790 7.05 -2.02 -11.86
N ILE A 791 5.95 -1.70 -11.16
CA ILE A 791 5.84 -1.78 -9.70
C ILE A 791 5.11 -3.08 -9.35
N THR A 792 5.88 -4.11 -9.01
CA THR A 792 5.35 -5.46 -8.76
C THR A 792 5.05 -5.76 -7.30
N ASP A 793 5.48 -4.90 -6.38
CA ASP A 793 5.22 -4.98 -4.93
C ASP A 793 5.12 -3.54 -4.38
N PHE A 794 4.21 -3.31 -3.45
CA PHE A 794 3.95 -1.99 -2.87
C PHE A 794 4.69 -1.74 -1.54
N ASP A 795 5.76 -2.47 -1.22
CA ASP A 795 6.61 -2.27 -0.03
C ASP A 795 5.83 -2.23 1.29
N GLY A 796 4.87 -3.15 1.42
CA GLY A 796 3.99 -3.22 2.59
C GLY A 796 2.82 -2.23 2.60
N HIS A 797 2.71 -1.36 1.60
CA HIS A 797 1.50 -0.57 1.34
C HIS A 797 0.40 -1.41 0.67
N THR A 798 -0.84 -0.93 0.69
CA THR A 798 -1.96 -1.58 0.02
C THR A 798 -2.82 -0.56 -0.72
N ILE A 799 -3.52 -1.03 -1.75
CA ILE A 799 -4.49 -0.25 -2.53
C ILE A 799 -5.84 -0.95 -2.45
N ALA A 800 -6.91 -0.18 -2.24
CA ALA A 800 -8.27 -0.68 -2.27
C ALA A 800 -8.77 -0.73 -3.73
N VAL A 801 -9.28 -1.88 -4.14
CA VAL A 801 -9.78 -2.11 -5.49
C VAL A 801 -11.26 -2.50 -5.41
N ARG A 802 -12.06 -1.93 -6.31
CA ARG A 802 -13.46 -2.31 -6.52
C ARG A 802 -13.67 -2.73 -7.96
N LEU A 803 -14.18 -3.94 -8.15
CA LEU A 803 -14.47 -4.49 -9.47
C LEU A 803 -15.98 -4.57 -9.67
N PRO A 804 -16.53 -3.95 -10.72
CA PRO A 804 -17.97 -3.91 -10.96
C PRO A 804 -18.49 -5.30 -11.35
N TYR A 805 -19.62 -5.68 -10.76
CA TYR A 805 -20.25 -6.95 -11.04
C TYR A 805 -21.74 -6.92 -10.71
N ALA A 806 -22.55 -7.43 -11.63
CA ALA A 806 -23.96 -7.72 -11.38
C ALA A 806 -24.10 -9.23 -11.13
N PRO A 807 -24.41 -9.68 -9.90
CA PRO A 807 -24.60 -11.09 -9.60
C PRO A 807 -25.67 -11.72 -10.47
N ALA A 808 -25.40 -12.94 -10.96
CA ALA A 808 -26.40 -13.74 -11.65
C ALA A 808 -27.52 -14.17 -10.67
N LYS A 809 -28.69 -14.55 -11.20
CA LYS A 809 -29.89 -14.83 -10.41
C LYS A 809 -29.70 -15.95 -9.36
N ASP A 810 -28.77 -16.87 -9.62
CA ASP A 810 -28.41 -18.01 -8.76
C ASP A 810 -27.21 -17.75 -7.84
N GLU A 811 -26.63 -16.55 -7.89
CA GLU A 811 -25.50 -16.16 -7.05
C GLU A 811 -25.95 -15.43 -5.79
N LYS A 812 -25.46 -15.92 -4.65
CA LYS A 812 -25.58 -15.21 -3.38
C LYS A 812 -24.44 -14.22 -3.24
N THR A 813 -24.76 -12.96 -2.94
CA THR A 813 -23.77 -11.88 -2.76
C THR A 813 -22.70 -12.21 -1.71
N GLY A 814 -23.07 -12.90 -0.63
CA GLY A 814 -22.14 -13.37 0.41
C GLY A 814 -21.16 -14.47 -0.02
N ASN A 815 -21.28 -14.99 -1.24
CA ASN A 815 -20.42 -16.04 -1.80
C ASN A 815 -19.48 -15.51 -2.90
N LEU A 816 -19.48 -14.20 -3.18
CA LEU A 816 -18.67 -13.57 -4.20
C LEU A 816 -17.39 -13.00 -3.59
N TYR A 817 -16.25 -13.38 -4.17
CA TYR A 817 -14.92 -13.00 -3.70
C TYR A 817 -14.04 -12.55 -4.86
N ALA A 818 -13.09 -11.66 -4.58
CA ALA A 818 -11.99 -11.39 -5.49
C ALA A 818 -11.04 -12.58 -5.53
N VAL A 819 -10.58 -12.90 -6.74
CA VAL A 819 -9.66 -14.00 -7.03
C VAL A 819 -8.42 -13.43 -7.71
N TYR A 820 -7.27 -13.64 -7.09
CA TYR A 820 -5.96 -13.31 -7.66
C TYR A 820 -5.45 -14.49 -8.50
N VAL A 821 -4.87 -14.19 -9.66
CA VAL A 821 -4.18 -15.17 -10.51
C VAL A 821 -2.72 -14.74 -10.67
N ASP A 822 -1.78 -15.62 -10.31
CA ASP A 822 -0.35 -15.34 -10.44
C ASP A 822 0.16 -15.53 -11.88
N GLY A 823 1.41 -15.11 -12.15
CA GLY A 823 2.03 -15.24 -13.48
C GLY A 823 2.21 -16.68 -13.99
N LYS A 824 1.99 -17.69 -13.14
CA LYS A 824 1.99 -19.12 -13.50
C LYS A 824 0.57 -19.67 -13.68
N GLY A 825 -0.45 -18.83 -13.50
CA GLY A 825 -1.86 -19.19 -13.61
C GLY A 825 -2.43 -19.86 -12.35
N LYS A 826 -1.75 -19.81 -11.21
CA LYS A 826 -2.25 -20.34 -9.94
C LYS A 826 -3.24 -19.36 -9.30
N VAL A 827 -4.25 -19.90 -8.62
CA VAL A 827 -5.34 -19.13 -8.02
C VAL A 827 -5.15 -18.90 -6.53
N GLU A 828 -5.42 -17.69 -6.08
CA GLU A 828 -5.59 -17.34 -4.67
C GLU A 828 -6.95 -16.66 -4.44
N TRP A 829 -7.68 -17.12 -3.44
CA TRP A 829 -8.96 -16.51 -3.05
C TRP A 829 -8.71 -15.45 -1.99
N LEU A 830 -9.05 -14.19 -2.28
CA LEU A 830 -8.94 -13.11 -1.32
C LEU A 830 -10.13 -13.17 -0.35
N THR A 831 -10.02 -13.94 0.72
CA THR A 831 -11.13 -14.15 1.68
C THR A 831 -11.51 -12.90 2.49
N LYS A 832 -10.66 -11.87 2.46
CA LYS A 832 -10.94 -10.52 2.97
C LYS A 832 -11.56 -9.59 1.93
N SER A 833 -12.14 -10.16 0.87
CA SER A 833 -12.97 -9.43 -0.09
C SER A 833 -14.45 -9.66 0.19
N SER A 834 -15.29 -8.74 -0.27
CA SER A 834 -16.75 -8.87 -0.16
C SER A 834 -17.45 -8.11 -1.29
N TYR A 835 -18.62 -8.61 -1.68
CA TYR A 835 -19.53 -7.87 -2.56
C TYR A 835 -20.27 -6.77 -1.78
N ASP A 836 -20.15 -5.53 -2.26
CA ASP A 836 -20.89 -4.38 -1.77
C ASP A 836 -22.14 -4.16 -2.67
N PRO A 837 -23.35 -4.42 -2.16
CA PRO A 837 -24.59 -4.31 -2.94
C PRO A 837 -24.98 -2.86 -3.25
N ASP A 838 -24.55 -1.89 -2.45
CA ASP A 838 -24.87 -0.48 -2.67
C ASP A 838 -24.04 0.07 -3.84
N LEU A 839 -22.81 -0.42 -3.99
CA LEU A 839 -21.90 -0.04 -5.07
C LEU A 839 -21.99 -0.95 -6.30
N GLY A 840 -22.53 -2.17 -6.16
CA GLY A 840 -22.52 -3.15 -7.24
C GLY A 840 -21.12 -3.65 -7.58
N THR A 841 -20.23 -3.76 -6.59
CA THR A 841 -18.81 -4.09 -6.78
C THR A 841 -18.31 -5.15 -5.80
N VAL A 842 -17.29 -5.91 -6.19
CA VAL A 842 -16.47 -6.70 -5.26
C VAL A 842 -15.30 -5.85 -4.79
N VAL A 843 -15.18 -5.66 -3.48
CA VAL A 843 -14.18 -4.79 -2.84
C VAL A 843 -13.10 -5.64 -2.16
N PHE A 844 -11.83 -5.26 -2.32
CA PHE A 844 -10.68 -5.89 -1.66
C PHE A 844 -9.50 -4.91 -1.54
N GLU A 845 -8.50 -5.27 -0.73
CA GLU A 845 -7.22 -4.58 -0.66
C GLU A 845 -6.11 -5.50 -1.18
N THR A 846 -5.10 -4.92 -1.84
CA THR A 846 -3.94 -5.68 -2.34
C THR A 846 -2.63 -4.92 -2.21
N GLY A 847 -1.54 -5.65 -1.99
CA GLY A 847 -0.16 -5.13 -1.93
C GLY A 847 0.61 -5.21 -3.25
N HIS A 848 -0.03 -5.66 -4.33
CA HIS A 848 0.54 -5.67 -5.68
C HIS A 848 -0.58 -5.72 -6.72
N PHE A 849 -0.28 -5.39 -7.97
CA PHE A 849 -1.21 -5.59 -9.07
C PHE A 849 -0.86 -6.83 -9.91
N SER A 850 -1.90 -7.46 -10.46
CA SER A 850 -1.87 -8.65 -11.29
C SER A 850 -3.23 -8.82 -11.97
N ILE A 851 -3.49 -10.01 -12.49
CA ILE A 851 -4.81 -10.46 -12.95
C ILE A 851 -5.70 -10.76 -11.74
N TYR A 852 -6.84 -10.08 -11.68
CA TYR A 852 -7.91 -10.30 -10.72
C TYR A 852 -9.21 -10.66 -11.43
N GLY A 853 -9.97 -11.60 -10.88
CA GLY A 853 -11.32 -11.91 -11.33
C GLY A 853 -12.28 -11.98 -10.15
N ILE A 854 -13.55 -12.21 -10.45
CA ILE A 854 -14.57 -12.46 -9.44
C ILE A 854 -14.84 -13.96 -9.42
N GLY A 855 -14.72 -14.58 -8.26
CA GLY A 855 -15.02 -15.98 -8.04
C GLY A 855 -16.27 -16.15 -7.19
N TYR A 856 -16.93 -17.29 -7.37
CA TYR A 856 -18.09 -17.69 -6.57
C TYR A 856 -17.80 -18.99 -5.83
N LYS A 857 -18.03 -18.99 -4.51
CA LYS A 857 -17.75 -20.15 -3.66
C LYS A 857 -18.95 -20.49 -2.78
N ASN A 858 -19.53 -21.68 -3.00
CA ASN A 858 -20.68 -22.20 -2.27
C ASN A 858 -20.35 -23.58 -1.66
N PRO A 859 -20.47 -23.78 -0.32
CA PRO A 859 -20.84 -22.78 0.69
C PRO A 859 -19.77 -21.69 0.85
N ALA A 860 -20.17 -20.52 1.38
CA ALA A 860 -19.25 -19.46 1.72
C ALA A 860 -18.08 -20.01 2.56
N PRO A 861 -16.81 -19.68 2.26
CA PRO A 861 -15.71 -19.98 3.15
C PRO A 861 -16.01 -19.33 4.52
N GLY A 862 -16.06 -20.16 5.57
CA GLY A 862 -16.40 -19.71 6.93
C GLY A 862 -15.48 -18.57 7.36
N ASN A 863 -16.04 -17.36 7.41
CA ASN A 863 -15.32 -16.15 7.79
C ASN A 863 -15.77 -15.75 9.21
N PRO A 864 -14.86 -15.50 10.16
CA PRO A 864 -15.22 -14.93 11.44
C PRO A 864 -15.50 -13.44 11.24
N VAL A 865 -16.73 -13.07 10.91
CA VAL A 865 -17.13 -11.65 10.80
C VAL A 865 -17.88 -11.27 12.07
N THR A 866 -17.27 -10.37 12.84
CA THR A 866 -17.93 -9.52 13.82
C THR A 866 -19.15 -8.85 13.18
N SER A 867 -20.31 -9.13 13.75
CA SER A 867 -21.62 -8.59 13.37
C SER A 867 -21.64 -7.07 13.25
N GLN A 868 -22.31 -6.59 12.21
CA GLN A 868 -22.88 -5.24 12.14
C GLN A 868 -23.77 -4.98 13.38
N ALA A 869 -23.63 -3.82 14.02
CA ALA A 869 -24.59 -3.32 14.98
C ALA A 869 -24.87 -1.83 14.73
N LYS A 870 -26.14 -1.53 14.48
CA LYS A 870 -26.76 -0.21 14.46
C LYS A 870 -26.78 0.39 15.89
N PRO A 871 -26.76 1.72 16.09
CA PRO A 871 -26.55 2.33 17.40
C PRO A 871 -27.79 2.20 18.29
N ALA A 872 -27.60 1.80 19.55
CA ALA A 872 -28.57 1.97 20.62
C ALA A 872 -27.88 2.54 21.87
N THR A 873 -28.53 3.55 22.45
CA THR A 873 -28.17 4.41 23.59
C THR A 873 -27.80 3.63 24.86
N PRO A 874 -26.91 4.15 25.76
CA PRO A 874 -26.20 3.32 26.72
C PRO A 874 -26.92 3.17 28.05
N SER A 875 -26.88 1.97 28.63
CA SER A 875 -27.06 1.79 30.07
C SER A 875 -26.23 0.62 30.61
N HIS A 876 -25.38 0.96 31.59
CA HIS A 876 -24.74 0.10 32.61
C HIS A 876 -23.56 -0.83 32.26
N LYS A 877 -22.37 -0.25 32.48
CA LYS A 877 -21.16 -0.77 33.15
C LYS A 877 -20.94 -2.30 33.19
N VAL A 878 -19.95 -2.78 32.43
CA VAL A 878 -19.08 -3.90 32.83
C VAL A 878 -17.62 -3.58 32.48
N LYS A 879 -16.70 -3.93 33.39
CA LYS A 879 -15.27 -3.56 33.44
C LYS A 879 -14.46 -4.06 32.25
N LYS A 880 -13.57 -3.18 31.77
CA LYS A 880 -12.54 -3.38 30.75
C LYS A 880 -11.42 -4.32 31.26
N PRO A 881 -11.04 -5.41 30.57
CA PRO A 881 -9.75 -6.06 30.76
C PRO A 881 -8.68 -5.28 29.99
N SER A 882 -7.64 -4.82 30.69
CA SER A 882 -6.45 -4.23 30.09
C SER A 882 -5.57 -5.33 29.50
N VAL A 883 -5.42 -5.38 28.18
CA VAL A 883 -4.32 -6.11 27.52
C VAL A 883 -3.17 -5.12 27.35
N PRO A 884 -1.96 -5.39 27.87
CA PRO A 884 -0.83 -4.49 27.69
C PRO A 884 -0.32 -4.57 26.25
N GLU A 885 -0.21 -3.40 25.62
CA GLU A 885 0.38 -3.17 24.31
C GLU A 885 1.91 -3.22 24.45
N VAL A 886 2.58 -4.23 23.85
CA VAL A 886 4.05 -4.30 23.83
C VAL A 886 4.57 -3.37 22.74
N ARG A 887 5.07 -2.19 23.11
CA ARG A 887 5.44 -1.10 22.18
C ARG A 887 6.90 -1.06 21.71
N SER A 888 7.80 -1.94 22.14
CA SER A 888 9.14 -2.12 21.53
C SER A 888 9.99 -3.15 22.27
N PHE A 889 10.94 -3.78 21.56
CA PHE A 889 12.11 -4.43 22.16
C PHE A 889 13.33 -3.52 21.97
N ARG A 890 14.07 -3.23 23.04
CA ARG A 890 15.37 -2.57 23.00
C ARG A 890 16.42 -3.52 23.55
N ALA A 891 17.27 -4.07 22.70
CA ALA A 891 18.48 -4.79 23.13
C ALA A 891 19.58 -3.76 23.43
N LYS A 892 20.25 -3.88 24.59
CA LYS A 892 21.48 -3.13 24.86
C LYS A 892 22.64 -3.78 24.10
N PRO A 893 23.61 -3.01 23.57
CA PRO A 893 24.77 -3.59 22.89
C PRO A 893 25.68 -4.25 23.93
N GLY A 894 25.85 -5.56 23.82
CA GLY A 894 26.75 -6.34 24.67
C GLY A 894 26.24 -7.74 24.99
N LYS A 895 26.72 -8.72 24.21
CA LYS A 895 26.76 -10.17 24.48
C LYS A 895 25.42 -10.91 24.73
N LYS A 896 24.86 -11.47 23.65
CA LYS A 896 24.43 -12.90 23.46
C LYS A 896 23.32 -12.99 22.38
N LYS A 897 23.49 -13.91 21.41
CA LYS A 897 22.46 -14.22 20.40
C LYS A 897 21.27 -14.91 21.07
N LEU A 898 20.07 -14.34 20.91
CA LEU A 898 18.82 -15.05 21.15
C LEU A 898 18.55 -15.94 19.94
N ALA A 899 18.42 -17.26 20.16
CA ALA A 899 18.01 -18.17 19.11
C ALA A 899 16.48 -18.14 19.01
N PHE A 900 15.97 -17.72 17.86
CA PHE A 900 14.56 -17.77 17.53
C PHE A 900 14.29 -19.03 16.71
N SER A 901 13.28 -19.80 17.10
CA SER A 901 12.81 -20.91 16.28
C SER A 901 11.32 -20.77 16.05
N TRP A 902 10.90 -21.09 14.83
CA TRP A 902 9.50 -21.06 14.41
C TRP A 902 8.94 -22.48 14.50
N LYS A 903 7.93 -22.68 15.34
CA LYS A 903 7.21 -23.95 15.41
C LYS A 903 5.84 -23.79 14.79
N LYS A 904 5.52 -24.65 13.82
CA LYS A 904 4.18 -24.75 13.23
C LYS A 904 3.22 -25.30 14.29
N VAL A 905 2.15 -24.57 14.58
CA VAL A 905 1.14 -25.00 15.55
C VAL A 905 0.13 -25.91 14.83
N PRO A 906 -0.09 -27.15 15.29
CA PRO A 906 -1.12 -28.01 14.68
C PRO A 906 -2.51 -27.39 14.85
N GLY A 907 -3.22 -27.19 13.75
CA GLY A 907 -4.61 -26.69 13.74
C GLY A 907 -4.79 -25.16 13.67
N ALA A 908 -3.71 -24.38 13.57
CA ALA A 908 -3.77 -22.93 13.33
C ALA A 908 -2.96 -22.54 12.09
N ALA A 909 -3.37 -21.48 11.38
CA ALA A 909 -2.72 -21.00 10.17
C ALA A 909 -1.39 -20.23 10.42
N GLY A 910 -0.87 -20.23 11.66
CA GLY A 910 0.29 -19.44 12.07
C GLY A 910 1.40 -20.24 12.75
N PHE A 911 2.58 -19.63 12.83
CA PHE A 911 3.74 -20.14 13.57
C PHE A 911 3.84 -19.46 14.95
N GLN A 912 4.29 -20.21 15.96
CA GLN A 912 4.72 -19.64 17.23
C GLN A 912 6.23 -19.41 17.22
N ILE A 913 6.68 -18.23 17.66
CA ILE A 913 8.08 -17.95 17.98
C ILE A 913 8.37 -18.50 19.37
N GLN A 914 9.32 -19.43 19.48
CA GLN A 914 9.93 -19.78 20.76
C GLN A 914 11.28 -19.07 20.91
N ILE A 915 11.46 -18.44 22.07
CA ILE A 915 12.72 -17.84 22.51
C ILE A 915 13.30 -18.76 23.58
N SER A 916 14.40 -19.46 23.28
CA SER A 916 15.06 -20.32 24.27
C SER A 916 16.18 -19.54 24.99
N THR A 917 16.07 -19.36 26.30
CA THR A 917 17.19 -18.95 27.15
C THR A 917 17.86 -20.21 27.71
N LYS A 918 19.10 -20.52 27.30
CA LYS A 918 19.91 -21.54 27.97
C LYS A 918 20.33 -20.99 29.34
N LYS A 919 19.72 -21.56 30.39
CA LYS A 919 19.90 -21.35 31.84
C LYS A 919 18.93 -20.36 32.50
N ARG A 920 18.39 -20.86 33.62
CA ARG A 920 17.40 -20.31 34.56
C ARG A 920 17.55 -18.79 34.78
N PHE A 921 16.41 -18.11 34.72
CA PHE A 921 16.15 -16.89 35.50
C PHE A 921 15.20 -17.27 36.62
#